data_AF-A0A9E5AIS8-F1
#
_entry.id   AF-A0A9E5AIS8-F1
#
_cell.length_a   1.000
_cell.length_b   1.000
_cell.length_c   1.000
_cell.angle_alpha   90.00
_cell.angle_beta   90.00
_cell.angle_gamma   90.00
#
_symmetry.space_group_name_H-M   'P 1'
#
loop_
_entity.id
_entity.type
_entity.pdbx_description
1 polymer ?
#
loop_
_entity_poly.entity_id
_entity_poly.type
_entity_poly.pdbx_seq_one_letter_code
_entity_poly.pdbx_strand_id
1 'polypeptide(L)'
;MGVATRYKHGRSIATLALGTGMNDNMATGTYSGNRQEWRWLWALWIIAAGCTQPQLLPTAPLTAATPLELAQQQLGSGDFVGAAAAFSRLAETSQEPAATTLRNRASLIRLDLGEPLASAPNSGQAAALSAGMQALASQQAGPALAALLPVQTAALDPYERGLYLRTLGRAQLLNGEPQPAAINLTLAERFPLPAKRRGELTYAIWAALTQSGLAALVGQLKPEAPQAAGWLALLDLEARTGGSPVEFALELARWQSTYPHHPAQSLLVEELLEKAEEGQTPVHRIALILPLEGPLAKVATAIRDGFIAARFAQADPAAMPDIVVYAASAAQTPAVVKLAVAEGADFLVGPLEKPAVEALLAQGELGAPLLALNTTARQAEGSRAFYQFGLRPEDEAGDLAAHAWQQGARRAIAMVPNSDLGRRLLGALRAQWEAQGGELVESVRYNHDVSSYKAAVRQTFGMAESEARAQALAGVVRRAIAFDAVRRNDVDAVLLVAAPHDARQLLPQFRYYAADGLPIYATSLVYSGAPDQRADTDLNGLSFGDSSWALDLGDVALKHIFVRQWGADAAYLRFYAFGVDAWGLVSHLRTLRGQAEQTLEGATGTLSVDAGGVVHRKLKWARFVNGRPRPLER
;
A
#
# COMPACT_ATOMS: atom_id res chain seq x y z
N MET A 1 15.05 37.54 -26.44
CA MET A 1 14.13 38.57 -26.97
C MET A 1 13.51 38.03 -28.24
N GLY A 2 12.18 37.97 -28.31
CA GLY A 2 11.39 37.47 -29.45
C GLY A 2 11.05 35.98 -29.36
N VAL A 3 9.86 35.48 -29.70
CA VAL A 3 8.59 36.07 -30.15
C VAL A 3 7.51 35.06 -29.74
N ALA A 4 6.49 35.50 -28.98
CA ALA A 4 5.28 34.71 -28.74
C ALA A 4 4.17 35.21 -29.67
N THR A 5 3.68 34.36 -30.57
CA THR A 5 2.63 34.71 -31.52
C THR A 5 1.27 34.39 -30.92
N ARG A 6 0.52 35.42 -30.51
CA ARG A 6 -0.89 35.36 -30.08
C ARG A 6 -1.83 35.28 -31.28
N TYR A 7 -2.85 34.42 -31.21
CA TYR A 7 -4.08 34.55 -32.00
C TYR A 7 -5.21 35.11 -31.14
N LYS A 8 -5.77 36.24 -31.58
CA LYS A 8 -7.00 36.88 -31.08
C LYS A 8 -8.14 36.48 -32.01
N HIS A 9 -9.29 36.07 -31.48
CA HIS A 9 -10.59 36.34 -32.09
C HIS A 9 -11.59 36.65 -30.96
N GLY A 10 -12.12 37.87 -30.98
CA GLY A 10 -13.24 38.28 -30.14
C GLY A 10 -14.52 38.26 -30.96
N ARG A 11 -15.63 37.93 -30.31
CA ARG A 11 -16.97 38.38 -30.71
C ARG A 11 -17.78 38.67 -29.45
N SER A 12 -18.19 39.93 -29.34
CA SER A 12 -19.25 40.42 -28.47
C SER A 12 -20.56 40.38 -29.27
N ILE A 13 -21.66 39.96 -28.65
CA ILE A 13 -23.02 40.27 -29.11
C ILE A 13 -23.87 40.64 -27.90
N ALA A 14 -24.55 41.77 -28.04
CA ALA A 14 -25.50 42.37 -27.13
C ALA A 14 -26.92 41.80 -27.30
N THR A 15 -27.66 41.82 -26.19
CA THR A 15 -29.07 42.22 -26.00
C THR A 15 -30.10 41.97 -27.11
N LEU A 16 -31.16 41.19 -26.81
CA LEU A 16 -32.56 41.53 -27.14
C LEU A 16 -33.56 40.62 -26.40
N ALA A 17 -34.71 41.21 -26.10
CA ALA A 17 -35.76 40.76 -25.19
C ALA A 17 -37.02 40.21 -25.91
N LEU A 18 -38.00 39.78 -25.09
CA LEU A 18 -39.41 39.37 -25.37
C LEU A 18 -39.61 37.84 -25.57
N GLY A 19 -40.53 37.15 -24.90
CA GLY A 19 -41.56 37.58 -23.96
C GLY A 19 -42.37 36.40 -23.35
N THR A 20 -43.03 36.73 -22.23
CA THR A 20 -44.38 36.34 -21.76
C THR A 20 -44.79 34.86 -21.57
N GLY A 21 -45.21 34.52 -20.34
CA GLY A 21 -46.09 33.38 -20.05
C GLY A 21 -46.24 32.95 -18.58
N MET A 22 -46.98 33.75 -17.80
CA MET A 22 -47.91 33.44 -16.67
C MET A 22 -47.59 32.40 -15.55
N ASN A 23 -47.62 32.96 -14.31
CA ASN A 23 -48.29 32.52 -13.06
C ASN A 23 -47.79 31.27 -12.31
N ASP A 24 -47.82 31.15 -10.97
CA ASP A 24 -48.23 32.00 -9.84
C ASP A 24 -47.62 31.40 -8.55
N ASN A 25 -47.36 32.25 -7.54
CA ASN A 25 -47.39 32.01 -6.08
C ASN A 25 -46.57 30.86 -5.43
N MET A 26 -45.57 31.21 -4.60
CA MET A 26 -45.76 31.38 -3.15
C MET A 26 -44.47 31.85 -2.45
N ALA A 27 -44.68 32.58 -1.36
CA ALA A 27 -43.77 33.53 -0.73
C ALA A 27 -42.76 32.92 0.27
N THR A 28 -41.54 33.48 0.23
CA THR A 28 -40.61 33.56 1.36
C THR A 28 -40.52 35.01 1.82
N GLY A 29 -40.59 35.25 3.13
CA GLY A 29 -40.33 36.56 3.72
C GLY A 29 -39.70 36.39 5.09
N THR A 30 -38.41 36.70 5.18
CA THR A 30 -37.60 36.72 6.42
C THR A 30 -37.22 38.15 6.80
N TYR A 31 -36.91 38.33 8.09
CA TYR A 31 -36.17 39.42 8.73
C TYR A 31 -36.92 40.77 8.85
N SER A 32 -36.84 41.53 9.95
CA SER A 32 -35.79 41.72 10.94
C SER A 32 -36.35 42.39 12.20
N GLY A 33 -35.62 42.39 13.32
CA GLY A 33 -35.93 43.27 14.45
C GLY A 33 -35.27 42.88 15.77
N ASN A 34 -34.01 43.28 15.93
CA ASN A 34 -33.15 43.07 17.09
C ASN A 34 -33.47 44.09 18.22
N ARG A 35 -33.48 43.68 19.49
CA ARG A 35 -32.77 44.31 20.64
C ARG A 35 -33.26 43.83 22.02
N GLN A 36 -32.27 43.48 22.84
CA GLN A 36 -32.30 43.25 24.29
C GLN A 36 -32.90 44.43 25.08
N GLU A 37 -33.55 44.20 26.22
CA GLU A 37 -32.92 44.25 27.55
C GLU A 37 -33.88 43.88 28.72
N TRP A 38 -33.37 43.00 29.59
CA TRP A 38 -33.55 42.80 31.05
C TRP A 38 -34.68 43.53 31.82
N ARG A 39 -35.37 42.80 32.73
CA ARG A 39 -35.29 42.95 34.22
C ARG A 39 -36.52 42.46 35.05
N TRP A 40 -36.22 41.72 36.14
CA TRP A 40 -36.91 41.54 37.45
C TRP A 40 -38.35 40.94 37.49
N LEU A 41 -38.55 39.70 37.99
CA LEU A 41 -38.82 39.22 39.38
C LEU A 41 -40.31 39.19 39.82
N TRP A 42 -40.72 37.96 40.18
CA TRP A 42 -41.54 37.53 41.35
C TRP A 42 -43.01 37.95 41.51
N ALA A 43 -43.85 36.90 41.51
CA ALA A 43 -44.70 36.47 42.64
C ALA A 43 -46.24 36.59 42.54
N LEU A 44 -46.85 35.47 42.94
CA LEU A 44 -48.19 35.25 43.52
C LEU A 44 -49.43 35.33 42.60
N TRP A 45 -50.18 34.23 42.51
CA TRP A 45 -51.39 34.00 43.34
C TRP A 45 -51.88 32.54 43.24
N ILE A 46 -51.98 31.89 44.41
CA ILE A 46 -52.65 30.60 44.67
C ILE A 46 -54.09 30.92 45.14
N ILE A 47 -55.04 30.02 44.85
CA ILE A 47 -56.05 29.42 45.77
C ILE A 47 -57.37 29.15 45.04
N ALA A 48 -57.73 27.87 44.95
CA ALA A 48 -59.06 27.40 45.30
C ALA A 48 -58.97 25.96 45.82
N ALA A 49 -59.42 25.77 47.05
CA ALA A 49 -59.33 24.58 47.87
C ALA A 49 -60.44 23.56 47.57
N GLY A 50 -60.21 22.30 47.96
CA GLY A 50 -61.27 21.28 48.03
C GLY A 50 -60.75 19.98 48.63
N CYS A 51 -60.98 19.79 49.93
CA CYS A 51 -60.50 18.69 50.75
C CYS A 51 -61.10 17.32 50.36
N THR A 52 -60.23 16.34 50.11
CA THR A 52 -60.48 14.91 50.41
C THR A 52 -59.18 14.34 50.95
N GLN A 53 -59.16 13.86 52.19
CA GLN A 53 -58.03 13.13 52.77
C GLN A 53 -58.02 11.69 52.22
N PRO A 54 -57.06 11.27 51.38
CA PRO A 54 -56.79 9.86 51.18
C PRO A 54 -55.90 9.39 52.33
N GLN A 55 -56.26 8.26 52.92
CA GLN A 55 -55.41 7.57 53.89
C GLN A 55 -54.03 7.35 53.27
N LEU A 56 -53.00 7.96 53.84
CA LEU A 56 -51.62 7.65 53.51
C LEU A 56 -51.35 6.20 53.95
N LEU A 57 -51.36 5.29 52.98
CA LEU A 57 -50.58 4.05 53.11
C LEU A 57 -49.17 4.47 53.54
N PRO A 58 -48.53 3.80 54.52
CA PRO A 58 -47.16 4.10 54.85
C PRO A 58 -46.33 3.95 53.58
N THR A 59 -45.81 5.06 53.06
CA THR A 59 -44.80 5.05 52.01
C THR A 59 -43.65 4.23 52.57
N ALA A 60 -43.44 3.03 52.03
CA ALA A 60 -42.22 2.29 52.27
C ALA A 60 -41.05 3.26 52.07
N PRO A 61 -40.09 3.36 53.00
CA PRO A 61 -38.97 4.25 52.82
C PRO A 61 -38.28 3.88 51.50
N LEU A 62 -38.07 4.87 50.64
CA LEU A 62 -37.14 4.76 49.51
C LEU A 62 -35.81 4.31 50.12
N THR A 63 -35.48 3.03 49.94
CA THR A 63 -34.24 2.45 50.44
C THR A 63 -33.13 3.16 49.68
N ALA A 64 -32.30 3.93 50.39
CA ALA A 64 -31.16 4.61 49.78
C ALA A 64 -30.27 3.54 49.12
N ALA A 65 -29.88 3.77 47.86
CA ALA A 65 -29.01 2.86 47.13
C ALA A 65 -27.74 2.57 47.96
N THR A 66 -27.36 1.30 48.02
CA THR A 66 -26.14 0.89 48.69
C THR A 66 -24.92 1.52 48.00
N PRO A 67 -23.79 1.70 48.70
CA PRO A 67 -22.57 2.21 48.08
C PRO A 67 -22.11 1.40 46.85
N LEU A 68 -22.35 0.08 46.84
CA LEU A 68 -22.04 -0.78 45.69
C LEU A 68 -22.95 -0.51 44.49
N GLU A 69 -24.26 -0.35 44.73
CA GLU A 69 -25.23 0.01 43.68
C GLU A 69 -24.90 1.38 43.09
N LEU A 70 -24.47 2.34 43.91
CA LEU A 70 -24.02 3.65 43.43
C LEU A 70 -22.79 3.54 42.52
N ALA A 71 -21.78 2.74 42.93
CA ALA A 71 -20.59 2.50 42.11
C ALA A 71 -20.93 1.82 40.77
N GLN A 72 -21.87 0.87 40.77
CA GLN A 72 -22.36 0.23 39.55
C GLN A 72 -23.16 1.19 38.68
N GLN A 73 -23.96 2.08 39.29
CA GLN A 73 -24.70 3.12 38.57
C GLN A 73 -23.75 4.10 37.88
N GLN A 74 -22.66 4.51 38.55
CA GLN A 74 -21.61 5.34 37.96
C GLN A 74 -20.95 4.64 36.76
N LEU A 75 -20.66 3.34 36.88
CA LEU A 75 -20.09 2.56 35.79
C LEU A 75 -21.03 2.49 34.58
N GLY A 76 -22.34 2.28 34.83
CA GLY A 76 -23.37 2.23 33.79
C GLY A 76 -23.68 3.58 33.14
N SER A 77 -23.56 4.69 33.89
CA SER A 77 -23.77 6.05 33.36
C SER A 77 -22.57 6.61 32.61
N GLY A 78 -21.44 5.91 32.62
CA GLY A 78 -20.20 6.33 31.96
C GLY A 78 -19.29 7.21 32.81
N ASP A 79 -19.58 7.40 34.10
CA ASP A 79 -18.67 8.01 35.08
C ASP A 79 -17.62 6.99 35.55
N PHE A 80 -16.73 6.61 34.63
CA PHE A 80 -15.70 5.59 34.87
C PHE A 80 -14.70 6.01 35.96
N VAL A 81 -14.36 7.30 36.02
CA VAL A 81 -13.44 7.84 37.03
C VAL A 81 -14.08 7.75 38.42
N GLY A 82 -15.34 8.21 38.54
CA GLY A 82 -16.10 8.11 39.79
C GLY A 82 -16.32 6.65 40.22
N ALA A 83 -16.67 5.77 39.28
CA ALA A 83 -16.85 4.35 39.53
C ALA A 83 -15.55 3.70 40.05
N ALA A 84 -14.41 3.94 39.41
CA ALA A 84 -13.12 3.41 39.86
C ALA A 84 -12.78 3.87 41.29
N ALA A 85 -12.99 5.15 41.59
CA ALA A 85 -12.76 5.70 42.93
C ALA A 85 -13.73 5.12 43.98
N ALA A 86 -14.99 4.89 43.60
CA ALA A 86 -15.99 4.28 44.48
C ALA A 86 -15.65 2.82 44.79
N PHE A 87 -15.26 2.02 43.78
CA PHE A 87 -14.80 0.65 43.99
C PHE A 87 -13.55 0.57 44.86
N SER A 88 -12.59 1.50 44.71
CA SER A 88 -11.42 1.57 45.59
C SER A 88 -11.82 1.82 47.05
N ARG A 89 -12.68 2.82 47.33
CA ARG A 89 -13.15 3.12 48.70
C ARG A 89 -13.94 1.97 49.32
N LEU A 90 -14.78 1.31 48.53
CA LEU A 90 -15.52 0.13 48.99
C LEU A 90 -14.59 -1.02 49.37
N ALA A 91 -13.51 -1.20 48.62
CA ALA A 91 -12.55 -2.25 48.93
C ALA A 91 -11.81 -2.02 50.26
N GLU A 92 -11.51 -0.76 50.62
CA GLU A 92 -10.86 -0.41 51.90
C GLU A 92 -11.70 -0.78 53.13
N THR A 93 -13.02 -0.85 52.97
CA THR A 93 -13.98 -1.14 54.05
C THR A 93 -14.57 -2.55 53.98
N SER A 94 -14.21 -3.33 52.96
CA SER A 94 -14.70 -4.68 52.75
C SER A 94 -13.75 -5.74 53.33
N GLN A 95 -14.29 -6.91 53.69
CA GLN A 95 -13.47 -8.07 54.07
C GLN A 95 -13.06 -8.89 52.82
N GLU A 96 -11.99 -9.67 52.95
CA GLU A 96 -11.60 -10.63 51.92
C GLU A 96 -12.62 -11.79 51.84
N PRO A 97 -12.95 -12.29 50.62
CA PRO A 97 -12.34 -12.00 49.32
C PRO A 97 -12.98 -10.84 48.54
N ALA A 98 -14.04 -10.20 49.07
CA ALA A 98 -14.78 -9.15 48.35
C ALA A 98 -13.92 -7.91 48.09
N ALA A 99 -13.07 -7.53 49.05
CA ALA A 99 -12.12 -6.43 48.89
C ALA A 99 -11.18 -6.61 47.69
N THR A 100 -10.66 -7.83 47.46
CA THR A 100 -9.83 -8.12 46.28
C THR A 100 -10.59 -7.95 44.97
N THR A 101 -11.83 -8.44 44.88
CA THR A 101 -12.67 -8.29 43.67
C THR A 101 -12.91 -6.81 43.34
N LEU A 102 -13.22 -5.99 44.36
CA LEU A 102 -13.45 -4.55 44.19
C LEU A 102 -12.18 -3.80 43.77
N ARG A 103 -11.01 -4.14 44.37
CA ARG A 103 -9.71 -3.61 43.94
C ARG A 103 -9.40 -3.95 42.50
N ASN A 104 -9.57 -5.21 42.12
CA ASN A 104 -9.33 -5.68 40.76
C ASN A 104 -10.18 -4.93 39.73
N ARG A 105 -11.46 -4.70 40.05
CA ARG A 105 -12.37 -3.93 39.18
C ARG A 105 -11.95 -2.47 39.04
N ALA A 106 -11.61 -1.81 40.15
CA ALA A 106 -11.07 -0.45 40.11
C ALA A 106 -9.79 -0.36 39.25
N SER A 107 -8.87 -1.32 39.41
CA SER A 107 -7.63 -1.37 38.61
C SER A 107 -7.90 -1.57 37.11
N LEU A 108 -8.84 -2.44 36.72
CA LEU A 108 -9.20 -2.59 35.31
C LEU A 108 -9.74 -1.30 34.69
N ILE A 109 -10.65 -0.61 35.40
CA ILE A 109 -11.22 0.66 34.92
C ILE A 109 -10.12 1.71 34.77
N ARG A 110 -9.23 1.85 35.76
CA ARG A 110 -8.08 2.77 35.70
C ARG A 110 -7.14 2.46 34.53
N LEU A 111 -6.85 1.17 34.30
CA LEU A 111 -6.02 0.76 33.16
C LEU A 111 -6.67 1.11 31.82
N ASP A 112 -7.98 0.90 31.68
CA ASP A 112 -8.72 1.25 30.46
C ASP A 112 -8.81 2.77 30.25
N LEU A 113 -8.88 3.54 31.34
CA LEU A 113 -8.74 5.02 31.32
C LEU A 113 -7.33 5.49 30.95
N GLY A 114 -6.33 4.60 31.01
CA GLY A 114 -4.92 4.94 30.79
C GLY A 114 -4.25 5.62 32.00
N GLU A 115 -4.81 5.44 33.18
CA GLU A 115 -4.22 5.91 34.43
C GLU A 115 -3.12 4.95 34.93
N PRO A 116 -2.10 5.47 35.63
CA PRO A 116 -1.09 4.63 36.26
C PRO A 116 -1.73 3.73 37.34
N LEU A 117 -1.33 2.47 37.36
CA LEU A 117 -1.79 1.50 38.34
C LEU A 117 -0.94 1.55 39.60
N ALA A 118 -1.60 1.65 40.76
CA ALA A 118 -0.94 1.45 42.06
C ALA A 118 -0.60 -0.04 42.29
N SER A 119 -1.48 -0.94 41.85
CA SER A 119 -1.25 -2.38 41.79
C SER A 119 -2.06 -3.02 40.66
N ALA A 120 -1.43 -3.91 39.90
CA ALA A 120 -2.12 -4.67 38.86
C ALA A 120 -2.98 -5.78 39.50
N PRO A 121 -4.12 -6.15 38.88
CA PRO A 121 -4.88 -7.31 39.31
C PRO A 121 -3.98 -8.55 39.33
N ASN A 122 -3.97 -9.28 40.45
CA ASN A 122 -3.00 -10.33 40.73
C ASN A 122 -3.57 -11.76 40.71
N SER A 123 -4.88 -11.91 40.51
CA SER A 123 -5.55 -13.20 40.48
C SER A 123 -6.84 -13.18 39.65
N GLY A 124 -7.27 -14.36 39.20
CA GLY A 124 -8.53 -14.57 38.52
C GLY A 124 -8.63 -13.90 37.14
N GLN A 125 -9.87 -13.62 36.71
CA GLN A 125 -10.18 -13.11 35.37
C GLN A 125 -9.65 -11.68 35.15
N ALA A 126 -9.58 -10.87 36.21
CA ALA A 126 -9.07 -9.51 36.12
C ALA A 126 -7.56 -9.46 35.83
N ALA A 127 -6.78 -10.40 36.35
CA ALA A 127 -5.36 -10.52 36.03
C ALA A 127 -5.15 -10.88 34.55
N ALA A 128 -5.95 -11.82 34.03
CA ALA A 128 -5.94 -12.20 32.61
C ALA A 128 -6.29 -11.01 31.69
N LEU A 129 -7.35 -10.26 32.00
CA LEU A 129 -7.72 -9.06 31.25
C LEU A 129 -6.63 -7.99 31.30
N SER A 130 -6.06 -7.73 32.48
CA SER A 130 -4.99 -6.74 32.62
C SER A 130 -3.73 -7.14 31.83
N ALA A 131 -3.33 -8.40 31.89
CA ALA A 131 -2.21 -8.93 31.12
C ALA A 131 -2.45 -8.81 29.61
N GLY A 132 -3.65 -9.15 29.13
CA GLY A 132 -4.03 -8.98 27.73
C GLY A 132 -3.93 -7.53 27.25
N MET A 133 -4.42 -6.58 28.06
CA MET A 133 -4.35 -5.15 27.76
C MET A 133 -2.90 -4.63 27.73
N GLN A 134 -2.06 -5.06 28.66
CA GLN A 134 -0.65 -4.66 28.71
C GLN A 134 0.13 -5.21 27.51
N ALA A 135 -0.06 -6.49 27.19
CA ALA A 135 0.53 -7.10 25.99
C ALA A 135 0.09 -6.37 24.71
N LEU A 136 -1.18 -6.01 24.61
CA LEU A 136 -1.70 -5.22 23.49
C LEU A 136 -1.06 -3.83 23.40
N ALA A 137 -0.87 -3.15 24.54
CA ALA A 137 -0.17 -1.87 24.59
C ALA A 137 1.30 -1.98 24.14
N SER A 138 1.92 -3.14 24.34
CA SER A 138 3.26 -3.48 23.83
C SER A 138 3.26 -4.08 22.42
N GLN A 139 2.12 -4.05 21.70
CA GLN A 139 1.93 -4.62 20.36
C GLN A 139 2.24 -6.13 20.26
N GLN A 140 2.06 -6.87 21.36
CA GLN A 140 2.33 -8.31 21.42
C GLN A 140 1.03 -9.11 21.30
N ALA A 141 0.66 -9.47 20.06
CA ALA A 141 -0.59 -10.19 19.78
C ALA A 141 -0.66 -11.57 20.46
N GLY A 142 0.38 -12.41 20.27
CA GLY A 142 0.42 -13.77 20.84
C GLY A 142 0.25 -13.80 22.36
N PRO A 143 1.06 -13.06 23.14
CA PRO A 143 0.87 -12.94 24.59
C PRO A 143 -0.49 -12.39 25.01
N ALA A 144 -1.05 -11.44 24.27
CA ALA A 144 -2.39 -10.90 24.56
C ALA A 144 -3.47 -11.98 24.39
N LEU A 145 -3.44 -12.72 23.27
CA LEU A 145 -4.38 -13.81 23.02
C LEU A 145 -4.24 -14.95 24.05
N ALA A 146 -3.00 -15.33 24.38
CA ALA A 146 -2.73 -16.34 25.40
C ALA A 146 -3.27 -15.95 26.78
N ALA A 147 -3.14 -14.68 27.17
CA ALA A 147 -3.68 -14.17 28.42
C ALA A 147 -5.21 -14.19 28.46
N LEU A 148 -5.88 -13.99 27.32
CA LEU A 148 -7.35 -13.94 27.22
C LEU A 148 -8.02 -15.31 27.06
N LEU A 149 -7.28 -16.33 26.63
CA LEU A 149 -7.78 -17.70 26.43
C LEU A 149 -8.51 -18.31 27.65
N PRO A 150 -8.01 -18.19 28.91
CA PRO A 150 -8.68 -18.78 30.07
C PRO A 150 -9.88 -17.97 30.61
N VAL A 151 -10.21 -16.82 30.03
CA VAL A 151 -11.26 -15.92 30.56
C VAL A 151 -12.66 -16.51 30.33
N GLN A 152 -13.40 -16.69 31.42
CA GLN A 152 -14.78 -17.19 31.37
C GLN A 152 -15.77 -16.03 31.20
N THR A 153 -16.16 -15.74 29.97
CA THR A 153 -16.99 -14.57 29.62
C THR A 153 -18.36 -14.52 30.32
N ALA A 154 -18.92 -15.67 30.71
CA ALA A 154 -20.19 -15.77 31.43
C ALA A 154 -20.15 -15.11 32.83
N ALA A 155 -18.97 -15.06 33.45
CA ALA A 155 -18.76 -14.48 34.78
C ALA A 155 -18.41 -12.98 34.76
N LEU A 156 -18.16 -12.42 33.58
CA LEU A 156 -17.83 -10.99 33.42
C LEU A 156 -19.08 -10.12 33.49
N ASP A 157 -18.96 -8.97 34.15
CA ASP A 157 -19.98 -7.93 34.08
C ASP A 157 -20.03 -7.28 32.67
N PRO A 158 -21.03 -6.42 32.37
CA PRO A 158 -21.12 -5.78 31.06
C PRO A 158 -19.88 -4.96 30.67
N TYR A 159 -19.28 -4.23 31.59
CA TYR A 159 -18.09 -3.41 31.31
C TYR A 159 -16.87 -4.29 31.03
N GLU A 160 -16.63 -5.30 31.87
CA GLU A 160 -15.54 -6.26 31.73
C GLU A 160 -15.70 -7.09 30.44
N ARG A 161 -16.92 -7.43 30.05
CA ARG A 161 -17.21 -8.11 28.78
C ARG A 161 -16.91 -7.22 27.57
N GLY A 162 -17.25 -5.94 27.64
CA GLY A 162 -16.86 -4.96 26.62
C GLY A 162 -15.35 -4.82 26.51
N LEU A 163 -14.66 -4.72 27.65
CA LEU A 163 -13.20 -4.66 27.73
C LEU A 163 -12.53 -5.91 27.14
N TYR A 164 -13.05 -7.09 27.48
CA TYR A 164 -12.60 -8.37 26.92
C TYR A 164 -12.72 -8.38 25.40
N LEU A 165 -13.89 -8.04 24.84
CA LEU A 165 -14.13 -8.07 23.40
C LEU A 165 -13.26 -7.06 22.65
N ARG A 166 -13.11 -5.84 23.17
CA ARG A 166 -12.20 -4.83 22.60
C ARG A 166 -10.75 -5.30 22.58
N THR A 167 -10.30 -5.91 23.68
CA THR A 167 -8.91 -6.38 23.80
C THR A 167 -8.67 -7.59 22.91
N LEU A 168 -9.57 -8.57 22.92
CA LEU A 168 -9.51 -9.77 22.08
C LEU A 168 -9.52 -9.40 20.59
N GLY A 169 -10.49 -8.60 20.17
CA GLY A 169 -10.63 -8.23 18.75
C GLY A 169 -9.43 -7.45 18.23
N ARG A 170 -8.85 -6.54 19.03
CA ARG A 170 -7.62 -5.84 18.65
C ARG A 170 -6.40 -6.77 18.60
N ALA A 171 -6.30 -7.72 19.53
CA ALA A 171 -5.22 -8.72 19.50
C ALA A 171 -5.34 -9.65 18.28
N GLN A 172 -6.56 -10.06 17.93
CA GLN A 172 -6.85 -10.84 16.71
C GLN A 172 -6.48 -10.07 15.45
N LEU A 173 -6.85 -8.78 15.37
CA LEU A 173 -6.49 -7.94 14.23
C LEU A 173 -4.96 -7.84 14.06
N LEU A 174 -4.22 -7.64 15.16
CA LEU A 174 -2.75 -7.64 15.14
C LEU A 174 -2.16 -9.01 14.79
N ASN A 175 -2.86 -10.10 15.07
CA ASN A 175 -2.44 -11.46 14.73
C ASN A 175 -2.76 -11.86 13.28
N GLY A 176 -3.35 -10.95 12.48
CA GLY A 176 -3.77 -11.25 11.11
C GLY A 176 -5.07 -12.04 11.02
N GLU A 177 -5.95 -11.93 12.02
CA GLU A 177 -7.26 -12.58 12.06
C GLU A 177 -8.40 -11.54 11.98
N PRO A 178 -8.61 -10.88 10.81
CA PRO A 178 -9.51 -9.73 10.69
C PRO A 178 -10.99 -10.09 10.85
N GLN A 179 -11.41 -11.28 10.41
CA GLN A 179 -12.82 -11.71 10.48
C GLN A 179 -13.32 -11.90 11.92
N PRO A 180 -12.65 -12.71 12.77
CA PRO A 180 -13.06 -12.81 14.18
C PRO A 180 -12.86 -11.49 14.94
N ALA A 181 -11.86 -10.69 14.55
CA ALA A 181 -11.70 -9.33 15.08
C ALA A 181 -12.93 -8.46 14.79
N ALA A 182 -13.41 -8.42 13.55
CA ALA A 182 -14.59 -7.63 13.16
C ALA A 182 -15.83 -8.04 13.96
N ILE A 183 -16.06 -9.35 14.12
CA ILE A 183 -17.19 -9.89 14.90
C ILE A 183 -17.11 -9.46 16.37
N ASN A 184 -15.93 -9.54 16.99
CA ASN A 184 -15.77 -9.22 18.41
C ASN A 184 -15.80 -7.71 18.66
N LEU A 185 -15.20 -6.90 17.79
CA LEU A 185 -15.14 -5.44 17.94
C LEU A 185 -16.51 -4.79 17.73
N THR A 186 -17.27 -5.21 16.71
CA THR A 186 -18.64 -4.71 16.50
C THR A 186 -19.56 -5.09 17.66
N LEU A 187 -19.45 -6.31 18.21
CA LEU A 187 -20.19 -6.69 19.42
C LEU A 187 -19.80 -5.82 20.63
N ALA A 188 -18.54 -5.38 20.71
CA ALA A 188 -18.05 -4.60 21.84
C ALA A 188 -18.74 -3.23 21.98
N GLU A 189 -19.28 -2.68 20.89
CA GLU A 189 -20.01 -1.41 20.87
C GLU A 189 -21.26 -1.40 21.75
N ARG A 190 -21.80 -2.58 22.10
CA ARG A 190 -22.94 -2.73 23.01
C ARG A 190 -22.62 -2.35 24.45
N PHE A 191 -21.34 -2.40 24.83
CA PHE A 191 -20.92 -2.32 26.22
C PHE A 191 -20.37 -0.94 26.58
N PRO A 192 -20.49 -0.51 27.85
CA PRO A 192 -19.94 0.78 28.29
C PRO A 192 -18.42 0.85 28.08
N LEU A 193 -17.93 1.99 27.60
CA LEU A 193 -16.51 2.26 27.41
C LEU A 193 -16.17 3.74 27.62
N PRO A 194 -14.93 4.08 28.05
CA PRO A 194 -14.47 5.45 28.18
C PRO A 194 -14.55 6.21 26.86
N ALA A 195 -14.86 7.52 26.91
CA ALA A 195 -15.01 8.36 25.72
C ALA A 195 -13.77 8.30 24.79
N LYS A 196 -12.56 8.33 25.37
CA LYS A 196 -11.29 8.23 24.62
C LYS A 196 -11.16 6.91 23.84
N ARG A 197 -11.78 5.82 24.32
CA ARG A 197 -11.72 4.49 23.68
C ARG A 197 -12.72 4.31 22.54
N ARG A 198 -13.70 5.20 22.38
CA ARG A 198 -14.68 5.11 21.29
C ARG A 198 -14.01 5.27 19.92
N GLY A 199 -13.08 6.21 19.80
CA GLY A 199 -12.33 6.40 18.56
C GLY A 199 -11.48 5.18 18.22
N GLU A 200 -10.70 4.68 19.19
CA GLU A 200 -9.91 3.46 19.01
C GLU A 200 -10.76 2.27 18.56
N LEU A 201 -11.95 2.09 19.14
CA LEU A 201 -12.88 1.04 18.74
C LEU A 201 -13.38 1.25 17.31
N THR A 202 -13.80 2.47 16.97
CA THR A 202 -14.33 2.82 15.64
C THR A 202 -13.33 2.50 14.53
N TYR A 203 -12.07 2.93 14.70
CA TYR A 203 -11.01 2.63 13.74
C TYR A 203 -10.67 1.13 13.69
N ALA A 204 -10.62 0.46 14.84
CA ALA A 204 -10.33 -0.97 14.87
C ALA A 204 -11.42 -1.79 14.18
N ILE A 205 -12.70 -1.42 14.34
CA ILE A 205 -13.83 -2.03 13.62
C ILE A 205 -13.63 -1.82 12.12
N TRP A 206 -13.43 -0.58 11.69
CA TRP A 206 -13.27 -0.26 10.26
C TRP A 206 -12.09 -1.02 9.63
N ALA A 207 -10.94 -1.07 10.30
CA ALA A 207 -9.77 -1.82 9.85
C ALA A 207 -10.05 -3.33 9.75
N ALA A 208 -10.75 -3.91 10.74
CA ALA A 208 -11.09 -5.33 10.71
C ALA A 208 -12.12 -5.66 9.61
N LEU A 209 -13.11 -4.79 9.40
CA LEU A 209 -14.14 -4.95 8.36
C LEU A 209 -13.54 -4.90 6.96
N THR A 210 -12.73 -3.87 6.69
CA THR A 210 -12.07 -3.67 5.38
C THR A 210 -11.10 -4.79 5.04
N GLN A 211 -10.30 -5.27 6.01
CA GLN A 211 -9.40 -6.41 5.81
C GLN A 211 -10.12 -7.76 5.64
N SER A 212 -11.33 -7.92 6.20
CA SER A 212 -12.12 -9.14 6.04
C SER A 212 -12.85 -9.19 4.69
N GLY A 213 -13.27 -8.02 4.19
CA GLY A 213 -14.13 -7.90 3.01
C GLY A 213 -15.60 -8.26 3.28
N LEU A 214 -16.50 -7.69 2.46
CA LEU A 214 -17.94 -7.82 2.66
C LEU A 214 -18.42 -9.28 2.62
N ALA A 215 -17.96 -10.06 1.64
CA ALA A 215 -18.43 -11.43 1.42
C ALA A 215 -18.18 -12.36 2.63
N ALA A 216 -17.08 -12.15 3.37
CA ALA A 216 -16.75 -12.95 4.55
C ALA A 216 -17.60 -12.58 5.78
N LEU A 217 -18.27 -11.43 5.78
CA LEU A 217 -18.96 -10.87 6.95
C LEU A 217 -20.49 -10.92 6.85
N VAL A 218 -21.04 -11.02 5.64
CA VAL A 218 -22.48 -11.17 5.43
C VAL A 218 -23.00 -12.40 6.17
N GLY A 219 -23.96 -12.18 7.09
CA GLY A 219 -24.55 -13.23 7.93
C GLY A 219 -23.67 -13.73 9.08
N GLN A 220 -22.46 -13.20 9.25
CA GLN A 220 -21.53 -13.59 10.32
C GLN A 220 -21.52 -12.63 11.50
N LEU A 221 -21.79 -11.34 11.27
CA LEU A 221 -21.91 -10.37 12.36
C LEU A 221 -23.07 -10.74 13.28
N LYS A 222 -22.83 -10.65 14.58
CA LYS A 222 -23.80 -11.04 15.60
C LYS A 222 -25.03 -10.13 15.56
N PRO A 223 -26.27 -10.67 15.64
CA PRO A 223 -27.49 -9.85 15.64
C PRO A 223 -27.55 -8.80 16.75
N GLU A 224 -26.85 -9.05 17.87
CA GLU A 224 -26.80 -8.14 19.02
C GLU A 224 -25.72 -7.06 18.88
N ALA A 225 -24.89 -7.10 17.85
CA ALA A 225 -23.91 -6.05 17.58
C ALA A 225 -24.66 -4.78 17.14
N PRO A 226 -24.62 -3.71 17.95
CA PRO A 226 -25.28 -2.48 17.57
C PRO A 226 -24.59 -1.93 16.33
N GLN A 227 -25.31 -1.21 15.49
CA GLN A 227 -24.75 -0.56 14.30
C GLN A 227 -24.15 -1.50 13.23
N ALA A 228 -24.21 -2.83 13.38
CA ALA A 228 -23.66 -3.79 12.41
C ALA A 228 -24.22 -3.59 10.99
N ALA A 229 -25.50 -3.24 10.86
CA ALA A 229 -26.10 -2.91 9.57
C ALA A 229 -25.48 -1.65 8.93
N GLY A 230 -25.19 -0.62 9.74
CA GLY A 230 -24.54 0.61 9.28
C GLY A 230 -23.11 0.36 8.83
N TRP A 231 -22.36 -0.43 9.60
CA TRP A 231 -21.01 -0.87 9.25
C TRP A 231 -20.95 -1.69 7.96
N LEU A 232 -21.84 -2.67 7.79
CA LEU A 232 -21.93 -3.45 6.55
C LEU A 232 -22.34 -2.58 5.36
N ALA A 233 -23.28 -1.65 5.55
CA ALA A 233 -23.67 -0.72 4.50
C ALA A 233 -22.53 0.21 4.07
N LEU A 234 -21.68 0.66 5.02
CA LEU A 234 -20.51 1.48 4.74
C LEU A 234 -19.42 0.68 4.00
N LEU A 235 -19.21 -0.57 4.39
CA LEU A 235 -18.28 -1.48 3.71
C LEU A 235 -18.74 -1.84 2.29
N ASP A 236 -20.05 -2.09 2.12
CA ASP A 236 -20.69 -2.35 0.83
C ASP A 236 -20.62 -1.13 -0.10
N LEU A 237 -20.78 0.07 0.45
CA LEU A 237 -20.52 1.31 -0.28
C LEU A 237 -19.09 1.34 -0.82
N GLU A 238 -18.08 1.19 0.03
CA GLU A 238 -16.67 1.23 -0.41
C GLU A 238 -16.37 0.14 -1.46
N ALA A 239 -16.94 -1.05 -1.31
CA ALA A 239 -16.77 -2.15 -2.25
C ALA A 239 -17.41 -1.88 -3.62
N ARG A 240 -18.60 -1.25 -3.67
CA ARG A 240 -19.32 -1.00 -4.93
C ARG A 240 -18.82 0.23 -5.69
N THR A 241 -18.41 1.28 -4.99
CA THR A 241 -18.06 2.56 -5.62
C THR A 241 -16.56 2.79 -5.73
N GLY A 242 -15.73 1.77 -5.46
CA GLY A 242 -14.25 1.83 -5.40
C GLY A 242 -13.50 2.35 -6.64
N GLY A 243 -14.22 2.85 -7.67
CA GLY A 243 -13.69 3.54 -8.84
C GLY A 243 -14.32 4.91 -9.15
N SER A 244 -15.39 5.35 -8.45
CA SER A 244 -16.08 6.63 -8.71
C SER A 244 -16.24 7.44 -7.42
N PRO A 245 -15.38 8.44 -7.18
CA PRO A 245 -15.45 9.25 -5.97
C PRO A 245 -16.71 10.12 -5.84
N VAL A 246 -17.27 10.56 -6.96
CA VAL A 246 -18.53 11.35 -6.96
C VAL A 246 -19.70 10.47 -6.52
N GLU A 247 -19.75 9.23 -7.01
CA GLU A 247 -20.76 8.26 -6.61
C GLU A 247 -20.57 7.85 -5.15
N PHE A 248 -19.32 7.63 -4.72
CA PHE A 248 -19.01 7.38 -3.31
C PHE A 248 -19.47 8.53 -2.41
N ALA A 249 -19.17 9.79 -2.75
CA ALA A 249 -19.58 10.95 -1.96
C ALA A 249 -21.11 11.10 -1.88
N LEU A 250 -21.81 10.88 -3.00
CA LEU A 250 -23.28 10.93 -3.04
C LEU A 250 -23.91 9.83 -2.18
N GLU A 251 -23.46 8.59 -2.32
CA GLU A 251 -23.98 7.46 -1.56
C GLU A 251 -23.53 7.52 -0.08
N LEU A 252 -22.35 8.07 0.22
CA LEU A 252 -21.92 8.35 1.59
C LEU A 252 -22.82 9.39 2.24
N ALA A 253 -23.25 10.43 1.53
CA ALA A 253 -24.25 11.38 2.04
C ALA A 253 -25.59 10.70 2.35
N ARG A 254 -26.02 9.74 1.53
CA ARG A 254 -27.23 8.93 1.81
C ARG A 254 -27.03 8.03 3.03
N TRP A 255 -25.88 7.37 3.14
CA TRP A 255 -25.51 6.58 4.31
C TRP A 255 -25.56 7.44 5.58
N GLN A 256 -25.00 8.66 5.53
CA GLN A 256 -25.03 9.59 6.66
C GLN A 256 -26.46 9.95 7.09
N SER A 257 -27.37 10.14 6.13
CA SER A 257 -28.78 10.40 6.42
C SER A 257 -29.53 9.19 7.01
N THR A 258 -29.13 7.98 6.63
CA THR A 258 -29.75 6.72 7.09
C THR A 258 -29.26 6.35 8.49
N TYR A 259 -28.01 6.67 8.82
CA TYR A 259 -27.37 6.30 10.08
C TYR A 259 -26.83 7.53 10.86
N PRO A 260 -27.70 8.48 11.26
CA PRO A 260 -27.27 9.78 11.82
C PRO A 260 -26.56 9.68 13.18
N HIS A 261 -26.71 8.58 13.91
CA HIS A 261 -26.09 8.35 15.22
C HIS A 261 -24.99 7.28 15.19
N HIS A 262 -24.53 6.90 13.99
CA HIS A 262 -23.50 5.88 13.84
C HIS A 262 -22.12 6.42 14.24
N PRO A 263 -21.28 5.64 14.95
CA PRO A 263 -19.98 6.12 15.46
C PRO A 263 -19.01 6.57 14.35
N ALA A 264 -19.12 5.99 13.16
CA ALA A 264 -18.34 6.42 12.00
C ALA A 264 -18.60 7.88 11.56
N GLN A 265 -19.76 8.47 11.90
CA GLN A 265 -20.13 9.85 11.52
C GLN A 265 -19.08 10.89 11.96
N SER A 266 -18.60 10.77 13.21
CA SER A 266 -17.75 11.79 13.82
C SER A 266 -16.26 11.59 13.58
N LEU A 267 -15.85 10.47 12.97
CA LEU A 267 -14.44 10.06 12.93
C LEU A 267 -13.99 9.54 11.57
N LEU A 268 -14.85 8.82 10.84
CA LEU A 268 -14.47 8.17 9.58
C LEU A 268 -15.03 8.89 8.36
N VAL A 269 -16.22 9.50 8.46
CA VAL A 269 -16.87 10.11 7.29
C VAL A 269 -16.01 11.18 6.65
N GLU A 270 -15.42 12.08 7.44
CA GLU A 270 -14.53 13.14 6.92
C GLU A 270 -13.30 12.54 6.25
N GLU A 271 -12.63 11.58 6.88
CA GLU A 271 -11.47 10.88 6.29
C GLU A 271 -11.83 10.12 5.00
N LEU A 272 -13.02 9.53 4.94
CA LEU A 272 -13.53 8.84 3.75
C LEU A 272 -13.86 9.82 2.62
N LEU A 273 -14.39 11.00 2.94
CA LEU A 273 -14.62 12.08 1.98
C LEU A 273 -13.31 12.64 1.46
N GLU A 274 -12.34 12.93 2.34
CA GLU A 274 -11.00 13.36 1.94
C GLU A 274 -10.33 12.33 1.03
N LYS A 275 -10.40 11.03 1.38
CA LYS A 275 -9.92 9.93 0.53
C LYS A 275 -10.59 9.93 -0.85
N ALA A 276 -11.88 10.26 -0.92
CA ALA A 276 -12.61 10.35 -2.18
C ALA A 276 -12.25 11.61 -2.99
N GLU A 277 -12.14 12.78 -2.34
CA GLU A 277 -11.78 14.06 -2.96
C GLU A 277 -10.32 14.09 -3.43
N GLU A 278 -9.40 13.45 -2.72
CA GLU A 278 -8.01 13.27 -3.16
C GLU A 278 -7.92 12.50 -4.50
N GLY A 279 -8.93 11.68 -4.84
CA GLY A 279 -9.07 11.00 -6.14
C GLY A 279 -9.58 11.89 -7.29
N GLN A 280 -9.99 13.14 -7.00
CA GLN A 280 -10.74 14.01 -7.92
C GLN A 280 -10.02 15.27 -8.38
N THR A 281 -8.69 15.39 -8.34
CA THR A 281 -8.04 16.47 -9.11
C THR A 281 -7.76 15.95 -10.52
N PRO A 282 -8.67 16.13 -11.51
CA PRO A 282 -8.32 15.88 -12.89
C PRO A 282 -7.10 16.72 -13.21
N VAL A 283 -6.09 16.07 -13.77
CA VAL A 283 -4.86 16.75 -14.17
C VAL A 283 -5.18 17.51 -15.45
N HIS A 284 -5.05 18.83 -15.42
CA HIS A 284 -5.31 19.70 -16.56
C HIS A 284 -4.01 20.14 -17.26
N ARG A 285 -2.91 20.29 -16.52
CA ARG A 285 -1.63 20.74 -17.07
C ARG A 285 -0.44 20.03 -16.43
N ILE A 286 0.22 19.23 -17.25
CA ILE A 286 1.42 18.48 -16.89
C ILE A 286 2.67 19.25 -17.31
N ALA A 287 3.59 19.45 -16.36
CA ALA A 287 4.96 19.85 -16.67
C ALA A 287 5.85 18.61 -16.81
N LEU A 288 6.34 18.36 -18.01
CA LEU A 288 7.29 17.28 -18.31
C LEU A 288 8.72 17.83 -18.26
N ILE A 289 9.46 17.53 -17.20
CA ILE A 289 10.77 18.10 -16.89
C ILE A 289 11.85 17.06 -17.15
N LEU A 290 12.67 17.28 -18.19
CA LEU A 290 13.63 16.29 -18.67
C LEU A 290 14.99 16.92 -19.05
N PRO A 291 16.11 16.19 -18.88
CA PRO A 291 17.42 16.62 -19.35
C PRO A 291 17.56 16.36 -20.85
N LEU A 292 17.04 17.28 -21.67
CA LEU A 292 17.07 17.17 -23.14
C LEU A 292 18.44 17.53 -23.75
N GLU A 293 19.43 17.83 -22.92
CA GLU A 293 20.81 18.12 -23.30
C GLU A 293 21.78 17.24 -22.52
N GLY A 294 23.03 17.13 -23.00
CA GLY A 294 24.08 16.38 -22.34
C GLY A 294 23.96 14.85 -22.48
N PRO A 295 24.59 14.07 -21.57
CA PRO A 295 24.73 12.61 -21.73
C PRO A 295 23.42 11.83 -21.76
N LEU A 296 22.36 12.35 -21.14
CA LEU A 296 21.06 11.69 -21.06
C LEU A 296 20.07 12.14 -22.15
N ALA A 297 20.46 13.07 -23.04
CA ALA A 297 19.55 13.67 -24.02
C ALA A 297 18.79 12.65 -24.88
N LYS A 298 19.46 11.61 -25.37
CA LYS A 298 18.82 10.55 -26.18
C LYS A 298 17.80 9.74 -25.39
N VAL A 299 18.13 9.39 -24.16
CA VAL A 299 17.23 8.67 -23.24
C VAL A 299 16.04 9.54 -22.89
N ALA A 300 16.27 10.79 -22.49
CA ALA A 300 15.23 11.76 -22.16
C ALA A 300 14.30 12.02 -23.35
N THR A 301 14.85 12.11 -24.57
CA THR A 301 14.07 12.25 -25.81
C THR A 301 13.17 11.03 -26.04
N ALA A 302 13.69 9.80 -25.88
CA ALA A 302 12.87 8.60 -26.03
C ALA A 302 11.72 8.54 -25.01
N ILE A 303 11.98 8.92 -23.75
CA ILE A 303 10.95 9.00 -22.72
C ILE A 303 9.89 10.04 -23.07
N ARG A 304 10.31 11.25 -23.48
CA ARG A 304 9.41 12.32 -23.92
C ARG A 304 8.50 11.85 -25.05
N ASP A 305 9.08 11.23 -26.07
CA ASP A 305 8.34 10.79 -27.25
C ASP A 305 7.34 9.69 -26.89
N GLY A 306 7.74 8.72 -26.05
CA GLY A 306 6.86 7.72 -25.44
C GLY A 306 5.66 8.32 -24.73
N PHE A 307 5.92 9.29 -23.84
CA PHE A 307 4.92 9.98 -23.04
C PHE A 307 3.92 10.76 -23.91
N ILE A 308 4.42 11.51 -24.89
CA ILE A 308 3.58 12.31 -25.81
C ILE A 308 2.76 11.40 -26.75
N ALA A 309 3.34 10.31 -27.26
CA ALA A 309 2.61 9.39 -28.12
C ALA A 309 1.47 8.69 -27.39
N ALA A 310 1.69 8.30 -26.12
CA ALA A 310 0.65 7.71 -25.29
C ALA A 310 -0.53 8.67 -25.05
N ARG A 311 -0.28 9.98 -24.94
CA ARG A 311 -1.34 11.01 -24.95
C ARG A 311 -2.14 10.95 -26.25
N PHE A 312 -1.50 10.93 -27.41
CA PHE A 312 -2.19 10.97 -28.70
C PHE A 312 -2.86 9.66 -29.11
N ALA A 313 -2.53 8.54 -28.45
CA ALA A 313 -3.16 7.24 -28.70
C ALA A 313 -4.58 7.12 -28.11
N GLN A 314 -5.00 8.02 -27.22
CA GLN A 314 -6.33 7.97 -26.60
C GLN A 314 -7.42 8.62 -27.45
N ALA A 315 -8.64 8.08 -27.38
CA ALA A 315 -9.72 8.37 -28.31
C ALA A 315 -10.46 9.70 -28.08
N ASP A 316 -10.32 10.35 -26.91
CA ASP A 316 -10.97 11.62 -26.60
C ASP A 316 -9.96 12.76 -26.41
N PRO A 317 -9.68 13.57 -27.44
CA PRO A 317 -8.76 14.71 -27.35
C PRO A 317 -9.24 15.85 -26.43
N ALA A 318 -10.54 15.96 -26.14
CA ALA A 318 -11.12 17.10 -25.44
C ALA A 318 -10.99 17.02 -23.91
N ALA A 319 -10.75 15.83 -23.37
CA ALA A 319 -10.60 15.57 -21.93
C ALA A 319 -9.13 15.46 -21.46
N MET A 320 -8.15 15.77 -22.33
CA MET A 320 -6.75 15.42 -22.10
C MET A 320 -5.92 16.59 -21.53
N PRO A 321 -5.06 16.36 -20.51
CA PRO A 321 -4.19 17.39 -19.98
C PRO A 321 -3.27 17.99 -21.04
N ASP A 322 -3.01 19.29 -20.92
CA ASP A 322 -1.93 19.96 -21.65
C ASP A 322 -0.57 19.48 -21.15
N ILE A 323 0.35 19.19 -22.06
CA ILE A 323 1.75 18.88 -21.73
C ILE A 323 2.62 20.07 -22.10
N VAL A 324 3.35 20.61 -21.11
CA VAL A 324 4.41 21.59 -21.33
C VAL A 324 5.75 20.94 -21.02
N VAL A 325 6.66 20.94 -21.98
CA VAL A 325 7.98 20.31 -21.83
C VAL A 325 9.00 21.35 -21.38
N TYR A 326 9.70 21.07 -20.29
CA TYR A 326 10.78 21.88 -19.77
C TYR A 326 12.11 21.11 -19.89
N ALA A 327 13.07 21.71 -20.59
CA ALA A 327 14.45 21.24 -20.58
C ALA A 327 15.16 21.74 -19.31
N ALA A 328 15.65 20.82 -18.48
CA ALA A 328 16.35 21.17 -17.24
C ALA A 328 17.44 20.14 -16.92
N SER A 329 18.63 20.63 -16.57
CA SER A 329 19.63 19.82 -15.86
C SER A 329 19.25 19.64 -14.39
N ALA A 330 19.92 18.71 -13.70
CA ALA A 330 19.72 18.49 -12.27
C ALA A 330 19.85 19.77 -11.43
N ALA A 331 20.82 20.63 -11.73
CA ALA A 331 21.04 21.88 -11.00
C ALA A 331 19.92 22.92 -11.23
N GLN A 332 19.29 22.90 -12.40
CA GLN A 332 18.21 23.85 -12.77
C GLN A 332 16.83 23.36 -12.32
N THR A 333 16.67 22.06 -12.09
CA THR A 333 15.37 21.42 -11.85
C THR A 333 14.56 22.07 -10.73
N PRO A 334 15.10 22.39 -9.53
CA PRO A 334 14.31 23.04 -8.47
C PRO A 334 13.71 24.39 -8.89
N ALA A 335 14.44 25.18 -9.67
CA ALA A 335 13.93 26.46 -10.18
C ALA A 335 12.87 26.26 -11.26
N VAL A 336 13.06 25.27 -12.14
CA VAL A 336 12.11 24.93 -13.21
C VAL A 336 10.79 24.37 -12.65
N VAL A 337 10.84 23.57 -11.57
CA VAL A 337 9.63 23.10 -10.87
C VAL A 337 8.82 24.28 -10.35
N LYS A 338 9.45 25.24 -9.67
CA LYS A 338 8.77 26.44 -9.16
C LYS A 338 8.15 27.26 -10.30
N LEU A 339 8.87 27.41 -11.40
CA LEU A 339 8.37 28.09 -12.60
C LEU A 339 7.15 27.37 -13.17
N ALA A 340 7.22 26.06 -13.36
CA ALA A 340 6.13 25.27 -13.93
C ALA A 340 4.85 25.36 -13.10
N VAL A 341 4.97 25.27 -11.77
CA VAL A 341 3.82 25.43 -10.86
C VAL A 341 3.26 26.86 -10.91
N ALA A 342 4.12 27.88 -10.97
CA ALA A 342 3.69 29.27 -11.15
C ALA A 342 3.00 29.51 -12.51
N GLU A 343 3.34 28.73 -13.54
CA GLU A 343 2.69 28.72 -14.86
C GLU A 343 1.42 27.83 -14.90
N GLY A 344 1.01 27.30 -13.75
CA GLY A 344 -0.25 26.58 -13.58
C GLY A 344 -0.16 25.08 -13.86
N ALA A 345 1.03 24.47 -13.80
CA ALA A 345 1.13 23.02 -13.80
C ALA A 345 0.53 22.46 -12.51
N ASP A 346 -0.44 21.55 -12.65
CA ASP A 346 -1.11 20.85 -11.55
C ASP A 346 -0.61 19.41 -11.37
N PHE A 347 0.30 18.97 -12.25
CA PHE A 347 1.05 17.72 -12.10
C PHE A 347 2.45 17.83 -12.71
N LEU A 348 3.45 17.27 -12.05
CA LEU A 348 4.84 17.28 -12.47
C LEU A 348 5.29 15.87 -12.85
N VAL A 349 5.92 15.71 -14.02
CA VAL A 349 6.54 14.45 -14.45
C VAL A 349 8.02 14.70 -14.72
N GLY A 350 8.87 13.88 -14.11
CA GLY A 350 10.30 14.13 -13.99
C GLY A 350 10.67 14.66 -12.60
N PRO A 351 11.96 14.89 -12.33
CA PRO A 351 13.10 14.79 -13.24
C PRO A 351 13.59 13.34 -13.43
N LEU A 352 14.54 13.15 -14.35
CA LEU A 352 15.18 11.85 -14.66
C LEU A 352 16.49 11.63 -13.88
N GLU A 353 17.22 12.70 -13.54
CA GLU A 353 18.53 12.59 -12.90
C GLU A 353 18.40 12.35 -11.39
N LYS A 354 19.13 11.37 -10.84
CA LYS A 354 19.10 11.07 -9.39
C LYS A 354 19.37 12.29 -8.50
N PRO A 355 20.40 13.12 -8.75
CA PRO A 355 20.64 14.31 -7.93
C PRO A 355 19.46 15.31 -7.95
N ALA A 356 18.72 15.36 -9.05
CA ALA A 356 17.55 16.22 -9.17
C ALA A 356 16.38 15.70 -8.32
N VAL A 357 16.14 14.39 -8.33
CA VAL A 357 15.13 13.75 -7.47
C VAL A 357 15.45 13.96 -5.99
N GLU A 358 16.72 13.78 -5.60
CA GLU A 358 17.17 14.00 -4.22
C GLU A 358 17.01 15.47 -3.78
N ALA A 359 17.30 16.42 -4.68
CA ALA A 359 17.11 17.84 -4.41
C ALA A 359 15.64 18.20 -4.20
N LEU A 360 14.72 17.64 -5.00
CA LEU A 360 13.28 17.88 -4.83
C LEU A 360 12.71 17.22 -3.57
N LEU A 361 13.18 16.01 -3.23
CA LEU A 361 12.83 15.36 -1.96
C LEU A 361 13.25 16.21 -0.76
N ALA A 362 14.43 16.84 -0.82
CA ALA A 362 14.92 17.72 0.23
C ALA A 362 14.18 19.06 0.31
N GLN A 363 13.57 19.51 -0.79
CA GLN A 363 12.84 20.78 -0.85
C GLN A 363 11.50 20.72 -0.09
N GLY A 364 10.89 19.54 0.04
CA GLY A 364 9.59 19.37 0.71
C GLY A 364 8.41 19.69 -0.21
N GLU A 365 7.53 20.61 0.20
CA GLU A 365 6.32 20.95 -0.58
C GLU A 365 6.67 21.57 -1.94
N LEU A 366 6.13 20.97 -3.01
CA LEU A 366 6.40 21.36 -4.39
C LEU A 366 5.29 22.19 -5.03
N GLY A 367 4.10 22.25 -4.41
CA GLY A 367 2.92 22.95 -4.93
C GLY A 367 2.08 22.16 -5.95
N ALA A 368 2.57 21.00 -6.41
CA ALA A 368 1.82 20.04 -7.22
C ALA A 368 2.36 18.61 -6.97
N PRO A 369 1.54 17.56 -7.18
CA PRO A 369 2.03 16.18 -7.17
C PRO A 369 3.11 15.95 -8.23
N LEU A 370 4.07 15.08 -7.91
CA LEU A 370 5.22 14.80 -8.76
C LEU A 370 5.44 13.30 -8.95
N LEU A 371 5.60 12.88 -10.20
CA LEU A 371 6.15 11.57 -10.59
C LEU A 371 7.60 11.74 -11.04
N ALA A 372 8.55 11.44 -10.16
CA ALA A 372 9.96 11.40 -10.50
C ALA A 372 10.22 10.19 -11.42
N LEU A 373 11.02 10.40 -12.45
CA LEU A 373 11.39 9.37 -13.42
C LEU A 373 12.70 8.67 -13.04
N ASN A 374 12.99 8.66 -11.75
CA ASN A 374 14.04 7.87 -11.12
C ASN A 374 13.66 7.58 -9.66
N THR A 375 14.42 6.71 -9.04
CA THR A 375 14.28 6.29 -7.65
C THR A 375 15.55 6.59 -6.87
N THR A 376 15.40 6.94 -5.61
CA THR A 376 16.52 7.15 -4.67
C THR A 376 16.36 6.23 -3.47
N ALA A 377 17.39 6.11 -2.64
CA ALA A 377 17.29 5.38 -1.37
C ALA A 377 16.40 6.12 -0.34
N ARG A 378 16.19 7.42 -0.53
CA ARG A 378 15.33 8.24 0.33
C ARG A 378 13.88 8.08 -0.13
N GLN A 379 13.02 7.70 0.82
CA GLN A 379 11.58 7.75 0.61
C GLN A 379 11.06 9.16 0.93
N ALA A 380 9.94 9.52 0.31
CA ALA A 380 9.26 10.77 0.60
C ALA A 380 8.45 10.61 1.91
N GLU A 381 9.16 10.48 3.04
CA GLU A 381 8.53 10.29 4.35
C GLU A 381 7.51 11.39 4.63
N GLY A 382 6.25 11.00 4.80
CA GLY A 382 5.13 11.91 5.08
C GLY A 382 4.52 12.63 3.87
N SER A 383 5.09 12.54 2.66
CA SER A 383 4.49 13.17 1.47
C SER A 383 3.61 12.20 0.69
N ARG A 384 2.31 12.49 0.64
CA ARG A 384 1.35 11.78 -0.22
C ARG A 384 1.39 12.24 -1.69
N ALA A 385 2.16 13.27 -2.03
CA ALA A 385 2.16 13.86 -3.37
C ALA A 385 3.43 13.56 -4.18
N PHE A 386 4.36 12.77 -3.65
CA PHE A 386 5.63 12.47 -4.32
C PHE A 386 5.71 10.98 -4.68
N TYR A 387 5.96 10.69 -5.94
CA TYR A 387 6.07 9.34 -6.49
C TYR A 387 7.41 9.16 -7.20
N GLN A 388 7.92 7.93 -7.21
CA GLN A 388 9.19 7.59 -7.84
C GLN A 388 9.01 6.38 -8.75
N PHE A 389 9.33 6.53 -10.04
CA PHE A 389 9.29 5.45 -11.02
C PHE A 389 10.63 5.37 -11.73
N GLY A 390 11.24 4.19 -11.78
CA GLY A 390 12.56 4.02 -12.40
C GLY A 390 12.73 2.66 -13.07
N LEU A 391 13.61 2.61 -14.08
CA LEU A 391 14.08 1.37 -14.71
C LEU A 391 15.34 0.86 -13.97
N ARG A 392 15.25 0.49 -12.69
CA ARG A 392 16.43 0.05 -11.92
C ARG A 392 16.82 -1.38 -12.30
N PRO A 393 18.07 -1.63 -12.72
CA PRO A 393 18.54 -2.99 -12.96
C PRO A 393 18.48 -3.88 -11.71
N GLU A 394 18.61 -3.31 -10.51
CA GLU A 394 18.51 -4.05 -9.25
C GLU A 394 17.13 -4.68 -9.03
N ASP A 395 16.07 -3.99 -9.45
CA ASP A 395 14.71 -4.51 -9.31
C ASP A 395 14.52 -5.73 -10.23
N GLU A 396 15.12 -5.72 -11.43
CA GLU A 396 15.11 -6.88 -12.33
C GLU A 396 15.88 -8.07 -11.77
N ALA A 397 16.98 -7.82 -11.06
CA ALA A 397 17.74 -8.87 -10.39
C ALA A 397 16.95 -9.49 -9.22
N GLY A 398 16.14 -8.67 -8.52
CA GLY A 398 15.16 -9.15 -7.55
C GLY A 398 14.04 -9.98 -8.23
N ASP A 399 13.45 -9.49 -9.31
CA ASP A 399 12.43 -10.22 -10.08
C ASP A 399 12.96 -11.56 -10.61
N LEU A 400 14.22 -11.59 -11.07
CA LEU A 400 14.92 -12.80 -11.48
C LEU A 400 14.98 -13.84 -10.36
N ALA A 401 15.43 -13.44 -9.16
CA ALA A 401 15.48 -14.31 -7.99
C ALA A 401 14.07 -14.80 -7.62
N ALA A 402 13.09 -13.89 -7.56
CA ALA A 402 11.73 -14.23 -7.20
C ALA A 402 11.08 -15.22 -8.18
N HIS A 403 11.29 -15.03 -9.48
CA HIS A 403 10.76 -15.94 -10.49
C HIS A 403 11.40 -17.33 -10.39
N ALA A 404 12.72 -17.43 -10.33
CA ALA A 404 13.40 -18.72 -10.23
C ALA A 404 12.94 -19.51 -8.98
N TRP A 405 12.72 -18.83 -7.86
CA TRP A 405 12.20 -19.45 -6.64
C TRP A 405 10.75 -19.92 -6.79
N GLN A 406 9.90 -19.11 -7.45
CA GLN A 406 8.52 -19.48 -7.79
C GLN A 406 8.45 -20.69 -8.73
N GLN A 407 9.45 -20.87 -9.61
CA GLN A 407 9.60 -22.06 -10.45
C GLN A 407 10.13 -23.30 -9.70
N GLY A 408 10.30 -23.22 -8.37
CA GLY A 408 10.66 -24.35 -7.52
C GLY A 408 12.16 -24.48 -7.23
N ALA A 409 13.03 -23.64 -7.80
CA ALA A 409 14.45 -23.67 -7.46
C ALA A 409 14.67 -23.21 -6.01
N ARG A 410 15.57 -23.88 -5.29
CA ARG A 410 15.91 -23.54 -3.89
C ARG A 410 17.39 -23.30 -3.70
N ARG A 411 18.22 -23.94 -4.52
CA ARG A 411 19.68 -23.84 -4.50
C ARG A 411 20.15 -23.34 -5.85
N ALA A 412 20.85 -22.22 -5.90
CA ALA A 412 21.23 -21.60 -7.18
C ALA A 412 22.69 -21.17 -7.22
N ILE A 413 23.20 -21.03 -8.44
CA ILE A 413 24.46 -20.33 -8.71
C ILE A 413 24.15 -19.02 -9.40
N ALA A 414 24.76 -17.93 -8.94
CA ALA A 414 24.70 -16.65 -9.62
C ALA A 414 25.95 -16.45 -10.48
N MET A 415 25.77 -16.12 -11.75
CA MET A 415 26.85 -15.71 -12.63
C MET A 415 26.63 -14.25 -13.08
N VAL A 416 27.60 -13.39 -12.79
CA VAL A 416 27.52 -11.94 -13.08
C VAL A 416 28.81 -11.41 -13.69
N PRO A 417 28.78 -10.31 -14.48
CA PRO A 417 30.00 -9.69 -14.96
C PRO A 417 30.82 -9.13 -13.80
N ASN A 418 32.15 -9.15 -13.93
CA ASN A 418 33.07 -8.57 -12.98
C ASN A 418 33.15 -7.04 -13.13
N SER A 419 32.07 -6.38 -12.77
CA SER A 419 31.91 -4.93 -12.87
C SER A 419 31.13 -4.36 -11.68
N ASP A 420 31.11 -3.04 -11.52
CA ASP A 420 30.32 -2.36 -10.48
C ASP A 420 28.82 -2.65 -10.62
N LEU A 421 28.33 -2.71 -11.86
CA LEU A 421 26.96 -3.12 -12.14
C LEU A 421 26.73 -4.57 -11.69
N GLY A 422 27.61 -5.51 -12.09
CA GLY A 422 27.49 -6.92 -11.69
C GLY A 422 27.53 -7.12 -10.18
N ARG A 423 28.34 -6.34 -9.45
CA ARG A 423 28.38 -6.34 -7.98
C ARG A 423 27.06 -5.90 -7.36
N ARG A 424 26.46 -4.80 -7.84
CA ARG A 424 25.16 -4.31 -7.35
C ARG A 424 24.04 -5.30 -7.64
N LEU A 425 23.99 -5.84 -8.85
CA LEU A 425 22.97 -6.81 -9.26
C LEU A 425 23.07 -8.11 -8.45
N LEU A 426 24.28 -8.62 -8.21
CA LEU A 426 24.49 -9.78 -7.34
C LEU A 426 24.01 -9.51 -5.90
N GLY A 427 24.24 -8.30 -5.39
CA GLY A 427 23.76 -7.89 -4.06
C GLY A 427 22.24 -7.90 -3.97
N ALA A 428 21.55 -7.28 -4.93
CA ALA A 428 20.08 -7.24 -4.99
C ALA A 428 19.49 -8.65 -5.16
N LEU A 429 20.05 -9.45 -6.06
CA LEU A 429 19.67 -10.84 -6.29
C LEU A 429 19.81 -11.68 -5.02
N ARG A 430 20.95 -11.59 -4.34
CA ARG A 430 21.23 -12.36 -3.12
C ARG A 430 20.26 -11.99 -2.02
N ALA A 431 20.06 -10.69 -1.78
CA ALA A 431 19.13 -10.20 -0.77
C ALA A 431 17.71 -10.76 -0.99
N GLN A 432 17.23 -10.73 -2.24
CA GLN A 432 15.90 -11.26 -2.58
C GLN A 432 15.82 -12.79 -2.47
N TRP A 433 16.87 -13.51 -2.91
CA TRP A 433 16.91 -14.97 -2.88
C TRP A 433 16.93 -15.52 -1.46
N GLU A 434 17.79 -14.97 -0.60
CA GLU A 434 17.92 -15.37 0.81
C GLU A 434 16.67 -15.01 1.61
N ALA A 435 16.04 -13.86 1.33
CA ALA A 435 14.77 -13.48 1.97
C ALA A 435 13.63 -14.47 1.69
N GLN A 436 13.68 -15.22 0.58
CA GLN A 436 12.73 -16.28 0.24
C GLN A 436 13.16 -17.67 0.74
N GLY A 437 14.25 -17.74 1.52
CA GLY A 437 14.81 -18.99 2.04
C GLY A 437 15.60 -19.79 1.00
N GLY A 438 16.00 -19.16 -0.11
CA GLY A 438 16.88 -19.77 -1.10
C GLY A 438 18.34 -19.76 -0.64
N GLU A 439 19.09 -20.78 -1.03
CA GLU A 439 20.54 -20.88 -0.82
C GLU A 439 21.27 -20.49 -2.10
N LEU A 440 22.16 -19.50 -2.03
CA LEU A 440 23.08 -19.21 -3.12
C LEU A 440 24.38 -20.00 -2.89
N VAL A 441 24.46 -21.18 -3.51
CA VAL A 441 25.55 -22.14 -3.31
C VAL A 441 26.88 -21.54 -3.75
N GLU A 442 26.88 -20.77 -4.84
CA GLU A 442 28.06 -20.09 -5.33
C GLU A 442 27.72 -18.82 -6.10
N SER A 443 28.65 -17.87 -6.12
CA SER A 443 28.61 -16.70 -7.00
C SER A 443 29.87 -16.62 -7.84
N VAL A 444 29.72 -16.72 -9.16
CA VAL A 444 30.80 -16.70 -10.14
C VAL A 444 30.82 -15.36 -10.85
N ARG A 445 32.03 -14.81 -11.04
CA ARG A 445 32.23 -13.56 -11.79
C ARG A 445 33.04 -13.83 -13.04
N TYR A 446 32.66 -13.21 -14.15
CA TYR A 446 33.34 -13.36 -15.43
C TYR A 446 33.78 -12.00 -16.00
N ASN A 447 34.87 -11.99 -16.75
CA ASN A 447 35.30 -10.87 -17.57
C ASN A 447 34.87 -11.10 -19.03
N HIS A 448 34.87 -10.05 -19.84
CA HIS A 448 34.43 -10.09 -21.25
C HIS A 448 35.49 -10.69 -22.20
N ASP A 449 36.05 -11.85 -21.85
CA ASP A 449 37.06 -12.54 -22.64
C ASP A 449 36.87 -14.07 -22.60
N VAL A 450 37.28 -14.72 -23.69
CA VAL A 450 37.07 -16.16 -23.93
C VAL A 450 37.70 -17.03 -22.83
N SER A 451 38.86 -16.63 -22.30
CA SER A 451 39.56 -17.40 -21.27
C SER A 451 38.81 -17.35 -19.94
N SER A 452 38.26 -16.18 -19.60
CA SER A 452 37.43 -15.98 -18.41
C SER A 452 36.11 -16.73 -18.51
N TYR A 453 35.44 -16.76 -19.68
CA TYR A 453 34.21 -17.54 -19.85
C TYR A 453 34.44 -19.02 -19.56
N LYS A 454 35.50 -19.62 -20.12
CA LYS A 454 35.83 -21.04 -19.88
C LYS A 454 36.10 -21.30 -18.39
N ALA A 455 36.83 -20.42 -17.72
CA ALA A 455 37.11 -20.54 -16.29
C ALA A 455 35.83 -20.42 -15.45
N ALA A 456 34.99 -19.42 -15.74
CA ALA A 456 33.72 -19.18 -15.04
C ALA A 456 32.74 -20.35 -15.22
N VAL A 457 32.64 -20.91 -16.42
CA VAL A 457 31.80 -22.09 -16.71
C VAL A 457 32.30 -23.30 -15.92
N ARG A 458 33.62 -23.57 -15.94
CA ARG A 458 34.20 -24.70 -15.20
C ARG A 458 34.04 -24.57 -13.69
N GLN A 459 34.13 -23.34 -13.16
CA GLN A 459 33.86 -23.06 -11.76
C GLN A 459 32.39 -23.33 -11.42
N THR A 460 31.46 -22.77 -12.21
CA THR A 460 30.00 -22.93 -12.03
C THR A 460 29.61 -24.41 -11.91
N PHE A 461 30.14 -25.26 -12.78
CA PHE A 461 29.79 -26.69 -12.78
C PHE A 461 30.74 -27.58 -11.94
N GLY A 462 31.55 -27.01 -11.04
CA GLY A 462 32.36 -27.80 -10.08
C GLY A 462 33.46 -28.66 -10.72
N MET A 463 33.91 -28.29 -11.92
CA MET A 463 34.87 -29.07 -12.70
C MET A 463 36.28 -28.99 -12.15
N ALA A 464 36.68 -27.83 -11.62
CA ALA A 464 38.02 -27.63 -11.09
C ALA A 464 38.32 -28.55 -9.89
N GLU A 465 37.36 -28.70 -8.98
CA GLU A 465 37.50 -29.59 -7.83
C GLU A 465 37.47 -31.06 -8.25
N SER A 466 36.64 -31.41 -9.22
CA SER A 466 36.53 -32.78 -9.72
C SER A 466 37.77 -33.20 -10.50
N GLU A 467 38.35 -32.31 -11.30
CA GLU A 467 39.64 -32.53 -11.97
C GLU A 467 40.81 -32.58 -10.97
N ALA A 468 40.83 -31.72 -9.93
CA ALA A 468 41.84 -31.77 -8.89
C ALA A 468 41.79 -33.11 -8.12
N ARG A 469 40.58 -33.61 -7.80
CA ARG A 469 40.38 -34.95 -7.23
C ARG A 469 40.87 -36.05 -8.17
N ALA A 470 40.55 -35.96 -9.46
CA ALA A 470 40.99 -36.94 -10.45
C ALA A 470 42.51 -36.97 -10.63
N GLN A 471 43.16 -35.79 -10.63
CA GLN A 471 44.62 -35.67 -10.69
C GLN A 471 45.28 -36.21 -9.42
N ALA A 472 44.75 -35.90 -8.24
CA ALA A 472 45.22 -36.45 -6.97
C ALA A 472 45.10 -37.98 -6.96
N LEU A 473 43.97 -38.53 -7.43
CA LEU A 473 43.74 -39.96 -7.50
C LEU A 473 44.64 -40.64 -8.56
N ALA A 474 44.84 -40.03 -9.72
CA ALA A 474 45.75 -40.53 -10.75
C ALA A 474 47.21 -40.56 -10.26
N GLY A 475 47.62 -39.58 -9.44
CA GLY A 475 48.93 -39.57 -8.79
C GLY A 475 49.13 -40.72 -7.80
N VAL A 476 48.08 -41.14 -7.10
CA VAL A 476 48.09 -42.29 -6.18
C VAL A 476 48.06 -43.62 -6.94
N VAL A 477 47.22 -43.74 -7.96
CA VAL A 477 46.97 -45.00 -8.69
C VAL A 477 48.00 -45.27 -9.80
N ARG A 478 48.83 -44.27 -10.17
CA ARG A 478 49.87 -44.33 -11.22
C ARG A 478 49.37 -44.88 -12.57
N ARG A 479 48.10 -44.66 -12.88
CA ARG A 479 47.45 -45.06 -14.13
C ARG A 479 46.54 -43.93 -14.59
N ALA A 480 46.38 -43.77 -15.90
CA ALA A 480 45.39 -42.86 -16.46
C ALA A 480 43.99 -43.33 -16.06
N ILE A 481 43.29 -42.53 -15.27
CA ILE A 481 41.89 -42.75 -14.92
C ILE A 481 41.07 -41.99 -15.95
N ALA A 482 40.16 -42.67 -16.65
CA ALA A 482 39.15 -42.00 -17.47
C ALA A 482 38.25 -41.19 -16.53
N PHE A 483 38.25 -39.87 -16.69
CA PHE A 483 37.50 -38.96 -15.84
C PHE A 483 36.28 -38.46 -16.61
N ASP A 484 35.11 -38.96 -16.23
CA ASP A 484 33.83 -38.38 -16.60
C ASP A 484 33.46 -37.37 -15.51
N ALA A 485 33.28 -36.11 -15.91
CA ALA A 485 32.87 -35.05 -15.01
C ALA A 485 31.54 -35.39 -14.34
N VAL A 486 31.56 -35.52 -13.01
CA VAL A 486 30.35 -35.79 -12.22
C VAL A 486 29.46 -34.55 -12.24
N ARG A 487 28.18 -34.76 -12.57
CA ARG A 487 27.15 -33.73 -12.55
C ARG A 487 27.07 -33.08 -11.17
N ARG A 488 27.01 -31.75 -11.16
CA ARG A 488 26.78 -30.96 -9.96
C ARG A 488 25.29 -31.09 -9.58
N ASN A 489 24.97 -31.90 -8.55
CA ASN A 489 23.60 -32.19 -8.09
C ASN A 489 23.17 -31.34 -6.86
N ASP A 490 24.00 -30.38 -6.46
CA ASP A 490 23.74 -29.50 -5.32
C ASP A 490 23.02 -28.19 -5.72
N VAL A 491 22.64 -28.02 -7.00
CA VAL A 491 22.01 -26.79 -7.51
C VAL A 491 20.84 -27.10 -8.44
N ASP A 492 19.82 -26.24 -8.37
CA ASP A 492 18.54 -26.38 -9.10
C ASP A 492 18.41 -25.37 -10.24
N ALA A 493 19.21 -24.30 -10.26
CA ALA A 493 19.16 -23.26 -11.29
C ALA A 493 20.46 -22.46 -11.43
N VAL A 494 20.64 -21.84 -12.60
CA VAL A 494 21.64 -20.77 -12.83
C VAL A 494 20.92 -19.44 -12.98
N LEU A 495 21.30 -18.45 -12.18
CA LEU A 495 20.84 -17.07 -12.28
C LEU A 495 21.93 -16.26 -12.99
N LEU A 496 21.66 -15.85 -14.22
CA LEU A 496 22.62 -15.25 -15.13
C LEU A 496 22.34 -13.75 -15.32
N VAL A 497 23.35 -12.93 -15.10
CA VAL A 497 23.38 -11.55 -15.56
C VAL A 497 24.40 -11.49 -16.69
N ALA A 498 23.94 -11.30 -17.92
CA ALA A 498 24.83 -11.22 -19.08
C ALA A 498 24.22 -10.38 -20.19
N ALA A 499 25.07 -9.63 -20.91
CA ALA A 499 24.68 -8.97 -22.16
C ALA A 499 24.54 -10.03 -23.29
N PRO A 500 23.88 -9.71 -24.42
CA PRO A 500 23.61 -10.71 -25.46
C PRO A 500 24.89 -11.34 -26.01
N HIS A 501 25.96 -10.56 -26.16
CA HIS A 501 27.25 -11.07 -26.63
C HIS A 501 27.86 -12.10 -25.64
N ASP A 502 27.93 -11.77 -24.35
CA ASP A 502 28.47 -12.67 -23.32
C ASP A 502 27.63 -13.95 -23.23
N ALA A 503 26.31 -13.81 -23.20
CA ALA A 503 25.39 -14.94 -23.06
C ALA A 503 25.52 -15.93 -24.24
N ARG A 504 25.69 -15.43 -25.47
CA ARG A 504 25.94 -16.26 -26.66
C ARG A 504 27.26 -17.04 -26.58
N GLN A 505 28.23 -16.59 -25.78
CA GLN A 505 29.48 -17.32 -25.54
C GLN A 505 29.38 -18.30 -24.37
N LEU A 506 28.61 -17.97 -23.33
CA LEU A 506 28.46 -18.77 -22.12
C LEU A 506 27.54 -19.98 -22.33
N LEU A 507 26.37 -19.79 -22.94
CA LEU A 507 25.32 -20.80 -23.01
C LEU A 507 25.68 -22.06 -23.80
N PRO A 508 26.36 -21.99 -24.96
CA PRO A 508 26.83 -23.19 -25.64
C PRO A 508 27.76 -24.04 -24.76
N GLN A 509 28.61 -23.40 -23.95
CA GLN A 509 29.47 -24.08 -22.99
C GLN A 509 28.67 -24.65 -21.83
N PHE A 510 27.64 -23.94 -21.34
CA PHE A 510 26.72 -24.48 -20.34
C PHE A 510 26.06 -25.76 -20.85
N ARG A 511 25.56 -25.81 -22.09
CA ARG A 511 24.97 -27.04 -22.65
C ARG A 511 25.98 -28.17 -22.81
N TYR A 512 27.22 -27.85 -23.15
CA TYR A 512 28.28 -28.85 -23.24
C TYR A 512 28.62 -29.48 -21.88
N TYR A 513 28.63 -28.67 -20.80
CA TYR A 513 29.02 -29.12 -19.46
C TYR A 513 27.83 -29.53 -18.56
N ALA A 514 26.61 -29.05 -18.83
CA ALA A 514 25.38 -29.39 -18.13
C ALA A 514 24.60 -30.42 -18.95
N ALA A 515 24.94 -31.70 -18.76
CA ALA A 515 24.26 -32.83 -19.39
C ALA A 515 22.84 -33.00 -18.80
N ASP A 516 21.89 -32.26 -19.39
CA ASP A 516 20.43 -32.27 -19.23
C ASP A 516 19.82 -31.57 -18.00
N GLY A 517 19.11 -30.46 -18.28
CA GLY A 517 17.93 -30.05 -17.51
C GLY A 517 18.07 -28.86 -16.57
N LEU A 518 19.28 -28.32 -16.33
CA LEU A 518 19.42 -27.19 -15.41
C LEU A 518 18.81 -25.90 -16.01
N PRO A 519 17.75 -25.34 -15.41
CA PRO A 519 17.14 -24.12 -15.91
C PRO A 519 18.09 -22.92 -15.73
N ILE A 520 18.15 -22.08 -16.75
CA ILE A 520 18.93 -20.84 -16.74
C ILE A 520 17.95 -19.67 -16.83
N TYR A 521 17.99 -18.80 -15.82
CA TYR A 521 17.17 -17.60 -15.75
C TYR A 521 18.07 -16.37 -15.87
N ALA A 522 17.62 -15.34 -16.59
CA ALA A 522 18.39 -14.10 -16.74
C ALA A 522 17.54 -12.83 -16.62
N THR A 523 18.23 -11.70 -16.43
CA THR A 523 17.61 -10.35 -16.51
C THR A 523 17.41 -9.92 -17.96
N SER A 524 16.75 -8.78 -18.18
CA SER A 524 16.47 -8.26 -19.53
C SER A 524 17.74 -7.94 -20.34
N LEU A 525 18.89 -7.77 -19.67
CA LEU A 525 20.19 -7.50 -20.29
C LEU A 525 20.59 -8.55 -21.33
N VAL A 526 20.08 -9.78 -21.22
CA VAL A 526 20.39 -10.87 -22.16
C VAL A 526 19.81 -10.62 -23.55
N TYR A 527 18.85 -9.70 -23.67
CA TYR A 527 18.11 -9.43 -24.89
C TYR A 527 18.22 -7.96 -25.32
N SER A 528 18.61 -7.73 -26.57
CA SER A 528 18.78 -6.38 -27.14
C SER A 528 17.46 -5.63 -27.35
N GLY A 529 16.32 -6.31 -27.28
CA GLY A 529 15.01 -5.74 -27.62
C GLY A 529 14.61 -5.98 -29.08
N ALA A 530 15.52 -6.48 -29.92
CA ALA A 530 15.26 -6.86 -31.31
C ALA A 530 15.76 -8.29 -31.59
N PRO A 531 14.94 -9.20 -32.12
CA PRO A 531 15.36 -10.58 -32.36
C PRO A 531 16.45 -10.67 -33.43
N ASP A 532 17.58 -11.30 -33.11
CA ASP A 532 18.58 -11.73 -34.10
C ASP A 532 18.54 -13.26 -34.16
N GLN A 533 17.62 -13.79 -34.96
CA GLN A 533 17.32 -15.23 -34.96
C GLN A 533 18.55 -16.12 -35.16
N ARG A 534 19.53 -15.67 -35.96
CA ARG A 534 20.76 -16.43 -36.20
C ARG A 534 21.65 -16.44 -34.95
N ALA A 535 21.94 -15.26 -34.40
CA ALA A 535 22.82 -15.16 -33.24
C ALA A 535 22.16 -15.63 -31.93
N ASP A 536 20.84 -15.47 -31.79
CA ASP A 536 20.08 -15.83 -30.59
C ASP A 536 19.75 -17.33 -30.51
N THR A 537 20.07 -18.12 -31.54
CA THR A 537 19.95 -19.58 -31.47
C THR A 537 20.83 -20.15 -30.34
N ASP A 538 21.97 -19.52 -30.07
CA ASP A 538 22.83 -19.88 -28.94
C ASP A 538 22.17 -19.63 -27.58
N LEU A 539 21.10 -18.82 -27.53
CA LEU A 539 20.35 -18.51 -26.31
C LEU A 539 19.19 -19.47 -26.02
N ASN A 540 18.85 -20.39 -26.92
CA ASN A 540 17.72 -21.32 -26.78
C ASN A 540 17.62 -22.02 -25.39
N GLY A 541 16.43 -22.08 -24.83
CA GLY A 541 16.17 -22.69 -23.52
C GLY A 541 16.41 -21.77 -22.31
N LEU A 542 17.12 -20.65 -22.47
CA LEU A 542 17.22 -19.63 -21.43
C LEU A 542 15.89 -18.88 -21.28
N SER A 543 15.45 -18.75 -20.03
CA SER A 543 14.30 -17.94 -19.64
C SER A 543 14.77 -16.58 -19.12
N PHE A 544 14.04 -15.51 -19.41
CA PHE A 544 14.38 -14.17 -18.92
C PHE A 544 13.14 -13.29 -18.73
N GLY A 545 13.26 -12.32 -17.83
CA GLY A 545 12.25 -11.28 -17.60
C GLY A 545 12.54 -10.03 -18.43
N ASP A 546 11.51 -9.44 -19.03
CA ASP A 546 11.60 -8.16 -19.73
C ASP A 546 10.27 -7.39 -19.70
N SER A 547 10.29 -6.16 -20.21
CA SER A 547 9.12 -5.32 -20.46
C SER A 547 8.12 -6.00 -21.40
N SER A 548 6.82 -5.74 -21.19
CA SER A 548 5.75 -6.23 -22.06
C SER A 548 6.03 -5.89 -23.53
N TRP A 549 6.44 -4.64 -23.80
CA TRP A 549 6.78 -4.21 -25.16
C TRP A 549 7.98 -4.96 -25.76
N ALA A 550 9.04 -5.24 -25.01
CA ALA A 550 10.18 -6.00 -25.55
C ALA A 550 9.78 -7.41 -25.99
N LEU A 551 8.76 -8.00 -25.36
CA LEU A 551 8.25 -9.34 -25.65
C LEU A 551 7.03 -9.37 -26.58
N ASP A 552 6.70 -8.25 -27.23
CA ASP A 552 5.50 -8.11 -28.09
C ASP A 552 4.19 -8.44 -27.36
N LEU A 553 4.08 -8.04 -26.09
CA LEU A 553 2.91 -8.17 -25.24
C LEU A 553 2.24 -6.80 -24.99
N GLY A 554 0.94 -6.81 -24.68
CA GLY A 554 0.16 -5.61 -24.38
C GLY A 554 -0.30 -4.85 -25.63
N ASP A 555 -0.37 -3.52 -25.54
CA ASP A 555 -0.68 -2.66 -26.70
C ASP A 555 0.52 -2.58 -27.66
N VAL A 556 0.56 -3.52 -28.60
CA VAL A 556 1.57 -3.60 -29.66
C VAL A 556 1.31 -2.61 -30.81
N ALA A 557 0.13 -2.00 -30.90
CA ALA A 557 -0.18 -1.06 -31.96
C ALA A 557 0.66 0.21 -31.83
N LEU A 558 0.73 0.77 -30.61
CA LEU A 558 1.56 1.94 -30.32
C LEU A 558 3.06 1.62 -30.49
N LYS A 559 3.50 0.43 -30.05
CA LYS A 559 4.88 -0.06 -30.29
C LYS A 559 5.22 -0.07 -31.79
N HIS A 560 4.32 -0.59 -32.63
CA HIS A 560 4.54 -0.68 -34.07
C HIS A 560 4.69 0.70 -34.73
N ILE A 561 3.96 1.71 -34.26
CA ILE A 561 4.11 3.10 -34.74
C ILE A 561 5.54 3.59 -34.46
N PHE A 562 6.03 3.44 -33.22
CA PHE A 562 7.41 3.82 -32.86
C PHE A 562 8.46 3.12 -33.74
N VAL A 563 8.43 1.79 -33.76
CA VAL A 563 9.51 1.00 -34.37
C VAL A 563 9.47 1.06 -35.90
N ARG A 564 8.29 0.99 -36.51
CA ARG A 564 8.17 0.87 -37.97
C ARG A 564 7.95 2.19 -38.68
N GLN A 565 7.18 3.11 -38.10
CA GLN A 565 6.83 4.37 -38.77
C GLN A 565 7.80 5.49 -38.41
N TRP A 566 8.25 5.58 -37.16
CA TRP A 566 9.13 6.66 -36.70
C TRP A 566 10.62 6.28 -36.70
N GLY A 567 10.94 5.03 -37.05
CA GLY A 567 12.33 4.55 -37.10
C GLY A 567 13.02 4.60 -35.73
N ALA A 568 12.24 4.42 -34.65
CA ALA A 568 12.76 4.43 -33.29
C ALA A 568 13.86 3.37 -33.13
N ASP A 569 15.00 3.79 -32.58
CA ASP A 569 16.11 2.89 -32.33
C ASP A 569 15.71 1.86 -31.25
N ALA A 570 15.80 0.58 -31.62
CA ALA A 570 15.44 -0.54 -30.75
C ALA A 570 16.21 -0.53 -29.43
N ALA A 571 17.41 0.08 -29.41
CA ALA A 571 18.19 0.25 -28.18
C ALA A 571 17.47 1.10 -27.11
N TYR A 572 16.54 1.98 -27.52
CA TYR A 572 15.76 2.82 -26.62
C TYR A 572 14.31 2.33 -26.41
N LEU A 573 13.94 1.15 -26.93
CA LEU A 573 12.58 0.59 -26.82
C LEU A 573 12.01 0.65 -25.39
N ARG A 574 12.82 0.26 -24.41
CA ARG A 574 12.42 0.25 -22.98
C ARG A 574 12.18 1.65 -22.42
N PHE A 575 12.84 2.68 -22.97
CA PHE A 575 12.64 4.08 -22.57
C PHE A 575 11.40 4.70 -23.22
N TYR A 576 11.06 4.32 -24.46
CA TYR A 576 9.76 4.67 -25.04
C TYR A 576 8.61 4.06 -24.23
N ALA A 577 8.72 2.76 -23.90
CA ALA A 577 7.76 2.08 -23.02
C ALA A 577 7.65 2.76 -21.64
N PHE A 578 8.78 3.18 -21.08
CA PHE A 578 8.81 3.90 -19.81
C PHE A 578 8.08 5.25 -19.87
N GLY A 579 8.21 5.99 -20.98
CA GLY A 579 7.44 7.21 -21.22
C GLY A 579 5.94 6.95 -21.33
N VAL A 580 5.54 5.88 -22.03
CA VAL A 580 4.14 5.46 -22.16
C VAL A 580 3.52 5.14 -20.80
N ASP A 581 4.23 4.37 -19.97
CA ASP A 581 3.77 4.03 -18.63
C ASP A 581 3.76 5.25 -17.70
N ALA A 582 4.75 6.14 -17.81
CA ALA A 582 4.74 7.38 -17.06
C ALA A 582 3.48 8.23 -17.35
N TRP A 583 3.01 8.27 -18.60
CA TRP A 583 1.74 8.91 -18.95
C TRP A 583 0.55 8.19 -18.31
N GLY A 584 0.48 6.86 -18.45
CA GLY A 584 -0.60 6.06 -17.86
C GLY A 584 -0.69 6.20 -16.33
N LEU A 585 0.45 6.33 -15.66
CA LEU A 585 0.53 6.48 -14.21
C LEU A 585 -0.05 7.80 -13.70
N VAL A 586 -0.01 8.90 -14.47
CA VAL A 586 -0.48 10.23 -14.02
C VAL A 586 -1.89 10.16 -13.42
N SER A 587 -2.80 9.39 -14.03
CA SER A 587 -4.18 9.24 -13.55
C SER A 587 -4.39 8.08 -12.55
N HIS A 588 -3.40 7.21 -12.32
CA HIS A 588 -3.56 5.98 -11.54
C HIS A 588 -2.73 5.91 -10.25
N LEU A 589 -1.71 6.76 -10.08
CA LEU A 589 -0.77 6.68 -8.95
C LEU A 589 -1.44 6.68 -7.56
N ARG A 590 -2.45 7.53 -7.37
CA ARG A 590 -3.19 7.63 -6.10
C ARG A 590 -3.98 6.35 -5.82
N THR A 591 -4.73 5.85 -6.81
CA THR A 591 -5.52 4.61 -6.71
C THR A 591 -4.61 3.41 -6.45
N LEU A 592 -3.50 3.31 -7.19
CA LEU A 592 -2.53 2.21 -7.03
C LEU A 592 -1.87 2.20 -5.65
N ARG A 593 -1.62 3.37 -5.05
CA ARG A 593 -1.05 3.44 -3.68
C ARG A 593 -2.08 3.13 -2.59
N GLY A 594 -3.33 3.53 -2.80
CA GLY A 594 -4.40 3.41 -1.80
C GLY A 594 -4.99 2.00 -1.66
N GLN A 595 -4.74 1.10 -2.62
CA GLN A 595 -5.30 -0.24 -2.66
C GLN A 595 -4.19 -1.27 -2.92
N ALA A 596 -3.81 -2.04 -1.90
CA ALA A 596 -2.61 -2.89 -1.90
C ALA A 596 -2.54 -3.97 -3.01
N GLU A 597 -3.66 -4.32 -3.63
CA GLU A 597 -3.75 -5.32 -4.70
C GLU A 597 -3.97 -4.74 -6.09
N GLN A 598 -4.16 -3.42 -6.22
CA GLN A 598 -4.37 -2.80 -7.52
C GLN A 598 -3.08 -2.82 -8.34
N THR A 599 -3.22 -3.18 -9.62
CA THR A 599 -2.13 -3.17 -10.56
C THR A 599 -2.56 -2.54 -11.88
N LEU A 600 -1.61 -1.92 -12.58
CA LEU A 600 -1.79 -1.38 -13.91
C LEU A 600 -0.95 -2.19 -14.90
N GLU A 601 -1.59 -2.80 -15.89
CA GLU A 601 -0.87 -3.45 -16.99
C GLU A 601 -0.26 -2.39 -17.90
N GLY A 602 1.07 -2.32 -17.91
CA GLY A 602 1.84 -1.34 -18.66
C GLY A 602 2.76 -1.94 -19.73
N ALA A 603 3.31 -1.06 -20.55
CA ALA A 603 4.31 -1.35 -21.57
C ALA A 603 5.63 -1.87 -20.96
N THR A 604 5.97 -1.45 -19.74
CA THR A 604 7.17 -1.89 -19.02
C THR A 604 6.97 -3.09 -18.10
N GLY A 605 5.73 -3.58 -17.95
CA GLY A 605 5.37 -4.71 -17.09
C GLY A 605 4.06 -4.44 -16.35
N THR A 606 3.74 -5.28 -15.37
CA THR A 606 2.63 -5.00 -14.43
C THR A 606 3.14 -4.03 -13.36
N LEU A 607 2.46 -2.90 -13.17
CA LEU A 607 2.88 -1.81 -12.27
C LEU A 607 2.03 -1.80 -11.00
N SER A 608 2.67 -1.53 -9.86
CA SER A 608 2.02 -1.27 -8.57
C SER A 608 2.73 -0.12 -7.86
N VAL A 609 2.11 0.44 -6.82
CA VAL A 609 2.70 1.54 -6.04
C VAL A 609 2.71 1.17 -4.57
N ASP A 610 3.87 1.24 -3.93
CA ASP A 610 3.96 1.00 -2.49
C ASP A 610 3.52 2.21 -1.65
N ALA A 611 3.39 2.00 -0.34
CA ALA A 611 3.00 3.05 0.61
C ALA A 611 3.97 4.28 0.60
N GLY A 612 5.22 4.09 0.19
CA GLY A 612 6.24 5.14 0.06
C GLY A 612 6.18 5.90 -1.27
N GLY A 613 5.22 5.59 -2.15
CA GLY A 613 5.07 6.21 -3.47
C GLY A 613 6.04 5.68 -4.52
N VAL A 614 6.75 4.57 -4.26
CA VAL A 614 7.63 3.95 -5.25
C VAL A 614 6.81 3.04 -6.15
N VAL A 615 6.95 3.24 -7.46
CA VAL A 615 6.33 2.40 -8.48
C VAL A 615 7.19 1.16 -8.68
N HIS A 616 6.63 0.00 -8.38
CA HIS A 616 7.24 -1.30 -8.62
C HIS A 616 6.78 -1.85 -9.97
N ARG A 617 7.67 -2.58 -10.63
CA ARG A 617 7.36 -3.32 -11.86
C ARG A 617 7.45 -4.81 -11.57
N LYS A 618 6.59 -5.58 -12.22
CA LYS A 618 6.75 -7.02 -12.38
C LYS A 618 6.93 -7.33 -13.86
N LEU A 619 8.10 -7.85 -14.22
CA LEU A 619 8.42 -8.17 -15.60
C LEU A 619 7.59 -9.34 -16.14
N LYS A 620 7.45 -9.39 -17.47
CA LYS A 620 6.88 -10.54 -18.17
C LYS A 620 8.02 -11.49 -18.55
N TRP A 621 7.75 -12.78 -18.53
CA TRP A 621 8.78 -13.80 -18.74
C TRP A 621 8.67 -14.43 -20.12
N ALA A 622 9.80 -14.67 -20.75
CA ALA A 622 9.92 -15.37 -22.02
C ALA A 622 11.05 -16.39 -21.97
N ARG A 623 11.02 -17.33 -22.92
CA ARG A 623 12.08 -18.30 -23.17
C ARG A 623 12.51 -18.22 -24.63
N PHE A 624 13.81 -18.31 -24.88
CA PHE A 624 14.31 -18.40 -26.26
C PHE A 624 13.96 -19.76 -26.87
N VAL A 625 13.26 -19.73 -28.00
CA VAL A 625 12.90 -20.91 -28.81
C VAL A 625 13.20 -20.60 -30.28
N ASN A 626 14.08 -21.39 -30.89
CA ASN A 626 14.55 -21.21 -32.27
C ASN A 626 15.08 -19.79 -32.55
N GLY A 627 15.84 -19.24 -31.59
CA GLY A 627 16.44 -17.92 -31.66
C GLY A 627 15.46 -16.76 -31.50
N ARG A 628 14.26 -17.00 -30.96
CA ARG A 628 13.26 -15.96 -30.70
C ARG A 628 12.71 -16.04 -29.28
N PRO A 629 12.53 -14.92 -28.57
CA PRO A 629 11.78 -14.91 -27.32
C PRO A 629 10.35 -15.38 -27.55
N ARG A 630 9.89 -16.34 -26.74
CA ARG A 630 8.49 -16.78 -26.66
C ARG A 630 7.99 -16.54 -25.24
N PRO A 631 6.94 -15.73 -25.04
CA PRO A 631 6.33 -15.55 -23.72
C PRO A 631 6.01 -16.89 -23.06
N LEU A 632 6.24 -16.99 -21.75
CA LEU A 632 5.78 -18.12 -20.95
C LEU A 632 4.30 -17.90 -20.64
N GLU A 633 3.45 -18.86 -20.99
CA GLU A 633 2.03 -18.82 -20.61
C GLU A 633 1.90 -18.92 -19.07
N ARG A 634 0.91 -18.21 -18.51
CA ARG A 634 0.67 -18.14 -17.05
C ARG A 634 0.15 -19.44 -16.48
#